data_AF-A0A922EFG3-F1
#
_entry.id   AF-A0A922EFG3-F1
#
_cell.length_a   1.000
_cell.length_b   1.000
_cell.length_c   1.000
_cell.angle_alpha   90.00
_cell.angle_beta   90.00
_cell.angle_gamma   90.00
#
_symmetry.space_group_name_H-M   'P 1'
#
loop_
_entity.id
_entity.type
_entity.pdbx_description
1 polymer ?
#
loop_
_entity_poly.entity_id
_entity_poly.type
_entity_poly.pdbx_seq_one_letter_code
_entity_poly.pdbx_strand_id
1 'polypeptide(L)'
;MELEQELEWNEAQNIEISVDLVAAAKRQLQFLATVDRNRYLYDGPALERAIYRYNACWLPLLAQHSESQISEGPLVVPLDCEWVWHCHRLNPVQYKSDCEKLYGRILDSSNVLSSVQGTCQRQTEEIWNTLYPEEPYNFNLTRAFSEHISETLPGIEKYTQYDLVSAAERQSPFFYQVSRPHMSNDHFLEGAVARYKGFLHLIKRNKEKFIRRFCVPTYDIDLIWHAHLLHPVDYFKDLSEVLGKVLEHDDMDSDRTEGKKLDVGFSGTTKQWEETFGRRYWRAGAMYRGSAPSPLTTTPVFLSDMIGKEVVASNEFQKLIQLPQLKVVELLLEFVGVKNLPEGHKGSLFVSFCKKQADTIFKGNRNLSILSESGEKQVAFFQYIYLQLEPTGELLFQLKSHSTSNLPLKRTPKVLGSTSLFLQDFLAPVSELSVEKWLELVPSSSSVISKPIGLRVAVSFTVPSPAPHVLRMVCSQRFPKSSCFFPLPGKVRHAKSMVHVIDETGAELLSLQMRDLRKDKAKENCILSKEVIGIMASGERRTLADFVGTGWFLMDSHWSLHFRKNSGHDGHLFELSGNRMVKFFPGRKLGYEPNRCVKHRSEKDFMTAVDFSMEDPYGKEVALLDLKSGIFNVKEEWMVVPGITAAFILADVFKKGGYDGFAVNCKNMEMESLAEEANVDINAAISENGNLSGGGCGGKCGSSCGNALKLRLMNECSEAYWG
;
A
#
# COMPACT_ATOMS: atom_id res chain seq x y z
N MET A 1 -4.66 35.59 17.87
CA MET A 1 -4.25 34.20 17.63
C MET A 1 -5.15 33.52 16.58
N GLU A 2 -6.37 33.07 16.87
CA GLU A 2 -7.19 32.36 15.85
C GLU A 2 -7.50 33.20 14.60
N LEU A 3 -7.86 34.48 14.77
CA LEU A 3 -8.09 35.40 13.65
C LEU A 3 -6.84 35.65 12.80
N GLU A 4 -5.66 35.77 13.44
CA GLU A 4 -4.38 35.96 12.73
C GLU A 4 -4.00 34.71 11.93
N GLN A 5 -4.22 33.53 12.51
CA GLN A 5 -3.98 32.25 11.84
C GLN A 5 -4.88 32.06 10.61
N GLU A 6 -6.13 32.50 10.70
CA GLU A 6 -7.05 32.50 9.57
C GLU A 6 -6.66 33.50 8.49
N LEU A 7 -6.18 34.70 8.87
CA LEU A 7 -5.63 35.68 7.93
C LEU A 7 -4.40 35.15 7.19
N GLU A 8 -3.46 34.52 7.89
CA GLU A 8 -2.27 33.88 7.27
C GLU A 8 -2.67 32.77 6.30
N TRP A 9 -3.68 31.96 6.65
CA TRP A 9 -4.20 30.92 5.75
C TRP A 9 -4.83 31.54 4.48
N ASN A 10 -5.63 32.59 4.62
CA ASN A 10 -6.24 33.29 3.50
C ASN A 10 -5.20 33.98 2.61
N GLU A 11 -4.15 34.57 3.20
CA GLU A 11 -3.03 35.13 2.42
C GLU A 11 -2.33 34.05 1.61
N ALA A 12 -2.12 32.85 2.20
CA ALA A 12 -1.56 31.73 1.45
C ALA A 12 -2.46 31.32 0.26
N GLN A 13 -3.78 31.33 0.41
CA GLN A 13 -4.69 30.95 -0.68
C GLN A 13 -4.70 31.95 -1.86
N ASN A 14 -4.29 33.20 -1.62
CA ASN A 14 -4.14 34.23 -2.65
C ASN A 14 -2.90 34.02 -3.55
N ILE A 15 -2.05 33.03 -3.26
CA ILE A 15 -0.96 32.64 -4.17
C ILE A 15 -1.58 32.18 -5.49
N GLU A 16 -1.26 32.89 -6.57
CA GLU A 16 -1.63 32.53 -7.93
C GLU A 16 -0.66 31.47 -8.46
N ILE A 17 -1.22 30.46 -9.13
CA ILE A 17 -0.48 29.40 -9.81
C ILE A 17 -1.04 29.34 -11.23
N SER A 18 -0.19 29.41 -12.25
CA SER A 18 -0.63 29.47 -13.64
C SER A 18 -1.15 28.13 -14.18
N VAL A 19 -0.80 27.03 -13.51
CA VAL A 19 -1.13 25.64 -13.91
C VAL A 19 -2.37 25.13 -13.17
N ASP A 20 -3.25 24.43 -13.88
CA ASP A 20 -4.28 23.58 -13.25
C ASP A 20 -3.60 22.34 -12.61
N LEU A 21 -3.22 22.50 -11.35
CA LEU A 21 -2.50 21.50 -10.57
C LEU A 21 -3.33 20.24 -10.28
N VAL A 22 -4.66 20.33 -10.21
CA VAL A 22 -5.52 19.14 -10.00
C VAL A 22 -5.47 18.26 -11.24
N ALA A 23 -5.69 18.85 -12.42
CA ALA A 23 -5.60 18.12 -13.68
C ALA A 23 -4.18 17.60 -13.94
N ALA A 24 -3.15 18.40 -13.63
CA ALA A 24 -1.74 18.00 -13.77
C ALA A 24 -1.39 16.82 -12.85
N ALA A 25 -1.82 16.83 -11.59
CA ALA A 25 -1.59 15.73 -10.65
C ALA A 25 -2.27 14.43 -11.11
N LYS A 26 -3.50 14.49 -11.63
CA LYS A 26 -4.18 13.32 -12.20
C LYS A 26 -3.41 12.72 -13.39
N ARG A 27 -2.94 13.56 -14.32
CA ARG A 27 -2.11 13.12 -15.45
C ARG A 27 -0.82 12.47 -14.96
N GLN A 28 -0.16 13.08 -13.98
CA GLN A 28 1.05 12.52 -13.38
C GLN A 28 0.78 11.16 -12.72
N LEU A 29 -0.30 10.99 -11.98
CA LEU A 29 -0.65 9.70 -11.37
C LEU A 29 -0.85 8.60 -12.43
N GLN A 30 -1.50 8.91 -13.56
CA GLN A 30 -1.69 7.99 -14.68
C GLN A 30 -0.35 7.62 -15.35
N PHE A 31 0.51 8.61 -15.53
CA PHE A 31 1.85 8.43 -16.06
C PHE A 31 2.70 7.53 -15.14
N LEU A 32 2.78 7.86 -13.84
CA LEU A 32 3.54 7.08 -12.86
C LEU A 32 3.02 5.65 -12.74
N ALA A 33 1.70 5.42 -12.81
CA ALA A 33 1.13 4.08 -12.85
C ALA A 33 1.59 3.29 -14.09
N THR A 34 1.78 3.96 -15.23
CA THR A 34 2.27 3.33 -16.46
C THR A 34 3.76 3.02 -16.38
N VAL A 35 4.57 3.90 -15.79
CA VAL A 35 5.98 3.62 -15.50
C VAL A 35 6.12 2.46 -14.51
N ASP A 36 5.27 2.39 -13.47
CA ASP A 36 5.32 1.29 -12.49
C ASP A 36 4.92 -0.07 -13.08
N ARG A 37 4.19 -0.10 -14.20
CA ARG A 37 3.97 -1.33 -14.99
C ARG A 37 5.21 -1.74 -15.79
N ASN A 38 6.16 -0.83 -15.96
CA ASN A 38 7.37 -1.00 -16.76
C ASN A 38 8.62 -0.78 -15.89
N ARG A 39 8.69 -1.44 -14.71
CA ARG A 39 9.77 -1.24 -13.72
C ARG A 39 11.18 -1.56 -14.24
N TYR A 40 11.31 -2.20 -15.41
CA TYR A 40 12.60 -2.28 -16.11
C TYR A 40 13.18 -0.89 -16.47
N LEU A 41 12.38 0.18 -16.42
CA LEU A 41 12.83 1.57 -16.56
C LEU A 41 13.35 2.19 -15.25
N TYR A 42 13.25 1.50 -14.11
CA TYR A 42 13.76 2.03 -12.83
C TYR A 42 15.27 1.93 -12.71
N ASP A 43 15.89 0.90 -13.29
CA ASP A 43 17.32 0.67 -13.22
C ASP A 43 17.84 -0.19 -14.40
N GLY A 44 19.16 -0.39 -14.42
CA GLY A 44 19.81 -1.35 -15.31
C GLY A 44 19.87 -0.94 -16.79
N PRO A 45 20.14 -1.91 -17.69
CA PRO A 45 20.41 -1.63 -19.11
C PRO A 45 19.27 -0.93 -19.85
N ALA A 46 18.02 -1.21 -19.47
CA ALA A 46 16.86 -0.58 -20.08
C ALA A 46 16.74 0.91 -19.72
N LEU A 47 17.02 1.30 -18.46
CA LEU A 47 17.11 2.70 -18.09
C LEU A 47 18.29 3.39 -18.79
N GLU A 48 19.46 2.76 -18.84
CA GLU A 48 20.62 3.34 -19.55
C GLU A 48 20.28 3.62 -21.03
N ARG A 49 19.54 2.72 -21.68
CA ARG A 49 19.09 2.90 -23.07
C ARG A 49 18.08 4.04 -23.20
N ALA A 50 17.17 4.16 -22.24
CA ALA A 50 16.22 5.27 -22.17
C ALA A 50 16.95 6.62 -22.02
N ILE A 51 17.99 6.68 -21.19
CA ILE A 51 18.82 7.88 -20.99
C ILE A 51 19.56 8.26 -22.28
N TYR A 52 20.09 7.26 -22.99
CA TYR A 52 20.66 7.48 -24.32
C TYR A 52 19.63 8.08 -25.29
N ARG A 53 18.45 7.46 -25.44
CA ARG A 53 17.40 7.91 -26.36
C ARG A 53 16.89 9.30 -25.98
N TYR A 54 16.81 9.59 -24.68
CA TYR A 54 16.45 10.90 -24.18
C TYR A 54 17.43 12.00 -24.63
N ASN A 55 18.73 11.76 -24.47
CA ASN A 55 19.77 12.72 -24.84
C ASN A 55 20.00 12.83 -26.35
N ALA A 56 20.07 11.70 -27.04
CA ALA A 56 20.43 11.65 -28.47
C ALA A 56 19.26 11.94 -29.42
N CYS A 57 18.02 11.65 -28.99
CA CYS A 57 16.85 11.73 -29.86
C CYS A 57 15.80 12.71 -29.32
N TRP A 58 15.29 12.49 -28.10
CA TRP A 58 14.13 13.25 -27.61
C TRP A 58 14.45 14.72 -27.34
N LEU A 59 15.51 15.05 -26.60
CA LEU A 59 15.88 16.43 -26.29
C LEU A 59 16.17 17.28 -27.55
N PRO A 60 16.95 16.80 -28.54
CA PRO A 60 17.15 17.52 -29.79
C PRO A 60 15.84 17.76 -30.56
N LEU A 61 14.97 16.74 -30.65
CA LEU A 61 13.66 16.86 -31.31
C LEU A 61 12.78 17.89 -30.60
N LEU A 62 12.72 17.86 -29.27
CA LEU A 62 11.96 18.82 -28.47
C LEU A 62 12.50 20.25 -28.65
N ALA A 63 13.84 20.40 -28.69
CA ALA A 63 14.47 21.69 -28.94
C ALA A 63 14.08 22.23 -30.31
N GLN A 64 14.19 21.43 -31.37
CA GLN A 64 13.85 21.83 -32.73
C GLN A 64 12.34 22.17 -32.85
N HIS A 65 11.46 21.38 -32.22
CA HIS A 65 10.02 21.67 -32.21
C HIS A 65 9.71 22.99 -31.51
N SER A 66 10.45 23.32 -30.45
CA SER A 66 10.29 24.58 -29.73
C SER A 66 10.73 25.82 -30.54
N GLU A 67 11.57 25.67 -31.58
CA GLU A 67 12.01 26.81 -32.43
C GLU A 67 11.08 27.08 -33.59
N SER A 68 10.69 26.01 -34.29
CA SER A 68 10.07 26.14 -35.61
C SER A 68 8.79 25.32 -35.78
N GLN A 69 8.23 24.78 -34.69
CA GLN A 69 7.02 23.96 -34.66
C GLN A 69 6.94 22.97 -35.85
N ILE A 70 7.70 21.87 -35.75
CA ILE A 70 7.86 20.88 -36.84
C ILE A 70 6.58 20.08 -37.10
N SER A 71 5.63 20.09 -36.17
CA SER A 71 4.38 19.31 -36.24
C SER A 71 3.18 20.24 -36.12
N GLU A 72 2.15 20.00 -36.95
CA GLU A 72 0.86 20.70 -36.87
C GLU A 72 0.12 20.39 -35.55
N GLY A 73 0.32 19.19 -34.99
CA GLY A 73 -0.23 18.75 -33.71
C GLY A 73 0.83 18.63 -32.60
N PRO A 74 0.41 18.30 -31.36
CA PRO A 74 1.35 18.10 -30.26
C PRO A 74 2.25 16.88 -30.48
N LEU A 75 3.50 16.98 -30.03
CA LEU A 75 4.40 15.82 -30.01
C LEU A 75 3.97 14.83 -28.92
N VAL A 76 4.11 13.54 -29.16
CA VAL A 76 3.94 12.50 -28.15
C VAL A 76 5.31 11.95 -27.78
N VAL A 77 5.66 12.00 -26.50
CA VAL A 77 6.94 11.48 -26.03
C VAL A 77 6.89 9.95 -25.86
N PRO A 78 7.92 9.19 -26.30
CA PRO A 78 8.04 7.77 -25.96
C PRO A 78 8.12 7.56 -24.44
N LEU A 79 7.45 6.53 -23.90
CA LEU A 79 7.33 6.28 -22.45
C LEU A 79 8.68 6.28 -21.71
N ASP A 80 9.70 5.65 -22.29
CA ASP A 80 11.03 5.56 -21.71
C ASP A 80 11.73 6.93 -21.64
N CYS A 81 11.64 7.72 -22.73
CA CYS A 81 12.15 9.08 -22.76
C CYS A 81 11.35 10.00 -21.83
N GLU A 82 10.04 9.79 -21.69
CA GLU A 82 9.17 10.55 -20.79
C GLU A 82 9.56 10.32 -19.33
N TRP A 83 9.89 9.08 -18.96
CA TRP A 83 10.38 8.75 -17.61
C TRP A 83 11.68 9.47 -17.27
N VAL A 84 12.66 9.43 -18.16
CA VAL A 84 13.92 10.16 -17.96
C VAL A 84 13.68 11.67 -17.91
N TRP A 85 12.82 12.19 -18.79
CA TRP A 85 12.46 13.61 -18.81
C TRP A 85 11.71 14.05 -17.55
N HIS A 86 10.84 13.20 -17.01
CA HIS A 86 10.18 13.41 -15.73
C HIS A 86 11.22 13.56 -14.61
N CYS A 87 12.14 12.60 -14.48
CA CYS A 87 13.20 12.63 -13.47
C CYS A 87 14.11 13.86 -13.58
N HIS A 88 14.42 14.28 -14.82
CA HIS A 88 15.24 15.47 -15.05
C HIS A 88 14.53 16.75 -14.60
N ARG A 89 13.23 16.92 -14.93
CA ARG A 89 12.44 18.11 -14.57
C ARG A 89 12.19 18.26 -13.07
N LEU A 90 12.20 17.15 -12.31
CA LEU A 90 12.10 17.21 -10.85
C LEU A 90 13.31 17.88 -10.17
N ASN A 91 14.40 18.14 -10.90
CA ASN A 91 15.45 19.06 -10.48
C ASN A 91 15.41 20.33 -11.35
N PRO A 92 14.63 21.36 -10.96
CA PRO A 92 14.34 22.49 -11.84
C PRO A 92 15.59 23.31 -12.18
N VAL A 93 16.53 23.44 -11.22
CA VAL A 93 17.78 24.19 -11.42
C VAL A 93 18.69 23.48 -12.42
N GLN A 94 18.90 22.17 -12.24
CA GLN A 94 19.73 21.39 -13.15
C GLN A 94 19.10 21.30 -14.54
N TYR A 95 17.79 21.05 -14.62
CA TYR A 95 17.06 21.01 -15.89
C TYR A 95 17.21 22.29 -16.70
N LYS A 96 17.02 23.45 -16.05
CA LYS A 96 17.21 24.76 -16.69
C LYS A 96 18.66 24.94 -17.15
N SER A 97 19.64 24.66 -16.29
CA SER A 97 21.07 24.75 -16.62
C SER A 97 21.42 23.91 -17.85
N ASP A 98 20.99 22.65 -17.89
CA ASP A 98 21.32 21.73 -18.99
C ASP A 98 20.63 22.16 -20.29
N CYS A 99 19.35 22.55 -20.24
CA CYS A 99 18.65 23.05 -21.42
C CYS A 99 19.29 24.35 -21.97
N GLU A 100 19.66 25.30 -21.10
CA GLU A 100 20.31 26.54 -21.49
C GLU A 100 21.70 26.30 -22.08
N LYS A 101 22.50 25.40 -21.49
CA LYS A 101 23.84 25.05 -22.01
C LYS A 101 23.76 24.34 -23.36
N LEU A 102 22.83 23.41 -23.54
CA LEU A 102 22.75 22.56 -24.73
C LEU A 102 21.98 23.20 -25.88
N TYR A 103 20.94 23.99 -25.58
CA TYR A 103 19.97 24.50 -26.56
C TYR A 103 19.68 26.01 -26.42
N GLY A 104 20.33 26.71 -25.48
CA GLY A 104 20.22 28.16 -25.33
C GLY A 104 18.93 28.67 -24.66
N ARG A 105 18.02 27.78 -24.26
CA ARG A 105 16.76 28.11 -23.59
C ARG A 105 16.26 26.94 -22.74
N ILE A 106 15.32 27.21 -21.85
CA ILE A 106 14.56 26.15 -21.17
C ILE A 106 13.59 25.49 -22.16
N LEU A 107 13.55 24.16 -22.17
CA LEU A 107 12.61 23.39 -23.00
C LEU A 107 11.34 23.12 -22.19
N ASP A 108 10.22 23.63 -22.68
CA ASP A 108 8.94 23.52 -21.98
C ASP A 108 8.15 22.26 -22.37
N SER A 109 7.11 21.96 -21.59
CA SER A 109 6.14 20.90 -21.92
C SER A 109 4.95 21.36 -22.77
N SER A 110 4.94 22.64 -23.17
CA SER A 110 3.96 23.19 -24.11
C SER A 110 3.88 22.38 -25.41
N ASN A 111 2.66 22.03 -25.82
CA ASN A 111 2.37 21.24 -27.03
C ASN A 111 3.05 19.85 -27.07
N VAL A 112 3.31 19.25 -25.89
CA VAL A 112 3.74 17.86 -25.75
C VAL A 112 2.72 17.07 -24.94
N LEU A 113 2.28 15.93 -25.47
CA LEU A 113 1.39 14.99 -24.79
C LEU A 113 2.18 13.83 -24.19
N SER A 114 1.71 13.38 -23.04
CA SER A 114 2.21 12.16 -22.39
C SER A 114 1.91 10.92 -23.24
N SER A 115 2.77 9.92 -23.15
CA SER A 115 2.60 8.64 -23.85
C SER A 115 1.27 7.95 -23.48
N VAL A 116 0.71 8.25 -22.29
CA VAL A 116 -0.56 7.67 -21.81
C VAL A 116 -1.80 8.32 -22.44
N GLN A 117 -1.67 9.47 -23.10
CA GLN A 117 -2.78 10.23 -23.69
C GLN A 117 -2.81 10.18 -25.23
N GLY A 118 -1.78 9.58 -25.84
CA GLY A 118 -1.38 9.78 -27.23
C GLY A 118 -2.37 9.30 -28.30
N THR A 119 -3.42 10.06 -28.55
CA THR A 119 -4.28 9.92 -29.75
C THR A 119 -3.56 10.31 -31.05
N CYS A 120 -2.44 11.04 -30.98
CA CYS A 120 -1.64 11.54 -32.12
C CYS A 120 -0.24 10.89 -32.25
N GLN A 121 -0.02 9.69 -31.70
CA GLN A 121 1.30 9.02 -31.70
C GLN A 121 1.94 8.90 -33.10
N ARG A 122 1.14 8.65 -34.15
CA ARG A 122 1.65 8.36 -35.50
C ARG A 122 2.49 9.49 -36.10
N GLN A 123 2.09 10.75 -35.92
CA GLN A 123 2.81 11.88 -36.49
C GLN A 123 4.20 12.03 -35.85
N THR A 124 4.29 11.88 -34.53
CA THR A 124 5.59 11.94 -33.85
C THR A 124 6.47 10.74 -34.21
N GLU A 125 5.87 9.56 -34.36
CA GLU A 125 6.56 8.36 -34.82
C GLU A 125 7.13 8.51 -36.24
N GLU A 126 6.39 9.11 -37.17
CA GLU A 126 6.87 9.40 -38.54
C GLU A 126 8.07 10.38 -38.53
N ILE A 127 7.97 11.47 -37.76
CA ILE A 127 9.08 12.43 -37.59
C ILE A 127 10.29 11.73 -36.97
N TRP A 128 10.07 10.94 -35.91
CA TRP A 128 11.10 10.20 -35.21
C TRP A 128 11.84 9.24 -36.15
N ASN A 129 11.11 8.41 -36.90
CA ASN A 129 11.70 7.44 -37.81
C ASN A 129 12.45 8.10 -38.98
N THR A 130 12.07 9.34 -39.35
CA THR A 130 12.78 10.12 -40.36
C THR A 130 14.12 10.66 -39.83
N LEU A 131 14.13 11.16 -38.60
CA LEU A 131 15.32 11.75 -37.97
C LEU A 131 16.29 10.69 -37.42
N TYR A 132 15.75 9.56 -36.94
CA TYR A 132 16.48 8.52 -36.23
C TYR A 132 16.16 7.12 -36.79
N PRO A 133 16.53 6.81 -38.04
CA PRO A 133 16.14 5.55 -38.70
C PRO A 133 16.67 4.29 -38.00
N GLU A 134 17.80 4.40 -37.30
CA GLU A 134 18.41 3.29 -36.55
C GLU A 134 17.80 3.09 -35.15
N GLU A 135 16.94 4.00 -34.69
CA GLU A 135 16.33 3.99 -33.36
C GLU A 135 14.80 3.99 -33.49
N PRO A 136 14.11 2.86 -33.28
CA PRO A 136 12.66 2.82 -33.40
C PRO A 136 11.99 3.74 -32.36
N TYR A 137 10.84 4.33 -32.70
CA TYR A 137 10.05 5.14 -31.78
C TYR A 137 9.58 4.34 -30.55
N ASN A 138 9.11 3.11 -30.76
CA ASN A 138 8.69 2.23 -29.68
C ASN A 138 9.91 1.59 -29.00
N PHE A 139 9.97 1.64 -27.67
CA PHE A 139 11.09 1.11 -26.90
C PHE A 139 11.21 -0.41 -27.08
N ASN A 140 12.38 -0.87 -27.53
CA ASN A 140 12.65 -2.28 -27.75
C ASN A 140 13.43 -2.88 -26.56
N LEU A 141 12.71 -3.57 -25.69
CA LEU A 141 13.26 -4.17 -24.48
C LEU A 141 14.31 -5.26 -24.78
N THR A 142 14.10 -6.09 -25.81
CA THR A 142 15.05 -7.14 -26.20
C THR A 142 16.39 -6.54 -26.62
N ARG A 143 16.34 -5.48 -27.41
CA ARG A 143 17.52 -4.75 -27.86
C ARG A 143 18.28 -4.10 -26.70
N ALA A 144 17.55 -3.52 -25.75
CA ALA A 144 18.14 -2.90 -24.56
C ALA A 144 18.91 -3.90 -23.68
N PHE A 145 18.50 -5.18 -23.65
CA PHE A 145 19.22 -6.22 -22.92
C PHE A 145 20.36 -6.87 -23.71
N SER A 146 20.36 -6.76 -25.04
CA SER A 146 21.38 -7.41 -25.89
C SER A 146 22.55 -6.51 -26.26
N GLU A 147 22.33 -5.19 -26.39
CA GLU A 147 23.33 -4.24 -26.86
C GLU A 147 23.97 -3.47 -25.70
N HIS A 148 25.31 -3.47 -25.62
CA HIS A 148 26.04 -2.68 -24.64
C HIS A 148 26.18 -1.21 -25.08
N ILE A 149 25.55 -0.30 -24.35
CA ILE A 149 25.53 1.15 -24.66
C ILE A 149 26.91 1.81 -24.57
N SER A 150 27.85 1.19 -23.86
CA SER A 150 29.23 1.65 -23.71
C SER A 150 29.94 1.88 -25.05
N GLU A 151 29.49 1.22 -26.13
CA GLU A 151 30.05 1.37 -27.47
C GLU A 151 29.46 2.58 -28.24
N THR A 152 28.28 3.08 -27.85
CA THR A 152 27.50 4.11 -28.56
C THR A 152 27.57 5.50 -27.92
N LEU A 153 27.87 5.59 -26.63
CA LEU A 153 28.05 6.84 -25.87
C LEU A 153 29.10 7.83 -26.43
N PRO A 154 30.24 7.40 -27.03
CA PRO A 154 31.28 8.33 -27.50
C PRO A 154 30.86 9.26 -28.65
N GLY A 155 29.72 9.02 -29.29
CA GLY A 155 29.23 9.79 -30.45
C GLY A 155 28.23 10.91 -30.14
N ILE A 156 27.86 11.13 -28.87
CA ILE A 156 26.84 12.14 -28.51
C ILE A 156 27.49 13.52 -28.33
N GLU A 157 27.17 14.47 -29.21
CA GLU A 157 27.67 15.86 -29.12
C GLU A 157 27.08 16.65 -27.94
N LYS A 158 25.82 16.39 -27.58
CA LYS A 158 25.07 17.10 -26.53
C LYS A 158 24.51 16.12 -25.51
N TYR A 159 25.00 16.19 -24.27
CA TYR A 159 24.63 15.26 -23.20
C TYR A 159 24.41 16.02 -21.88
N THR A 160 23.37 15.65 -21.13
CA THR A 160 23.04 16.25 -19.84
C THR A 160 24.06 15.90 -18.76
N GLN A 161 24.37 16.84 -17.85
CA GLN A 161 25.33 16.60 -16.77
C GLN A 161 24.70 15.97 -15.53
N TYR A 162 23.37 15.97 -15.44
CA TYR A 162 22.65 15.41 -14.31
C TYR A 162 22.77 13.88 -14.26
N ASP A 163 22.96 13.34 -13.06
CA ASP A 163 22.94 11.90 -12.85
C ASP A 163 21.50 11.38 -12.87
N LEU A 164 21.06 11.03 -14.08
CA LEU A 164 19.72 10.54 -14.38
C LEU A 164 19.48 9.12 -13.84
N VAL A 165 20.54 8.32 -13.64
CA VAL A 165 20.42 6.99 -13.03
C VAL A 165 20.05 7.14 -11.56
N SER A 166 20.84 7.92 -10.81
CA SER A 166 20.54 8.21 -9.41
C SER A 166 19.19 8.95 -9.27
N ALA A 167 18.81 9.80 -10.22
CA ALA A 167 17.51 10.47 -10.19
C ALA A 167 16.34 9.47 -10.34
N ALA A 168 16.42 8.53 -11.29
CA ALA A 168 15.41 7.49 -11.46
C ALA A 168 15.30 6.59 -10.22
N GLU A 169 16.42 6.22 -9.62
CA GLU A 169 16.45 5.43 -8.38
C GLU A 169 15.67 6.12 -7.25
N ARG A 170 15.94 7.41 -7.00
CA ARG A 170 15.26 8.20 -5.96
C ARG A 170 13.76 8.37 -6.21
N GLN A 171 13.35 8.41 -7.48
CA GLN A 171 11.95 8.62 -7.87
C GLN A 171 11.15 7.33 -8.01
N SER A 172 11.79 6.17 -8.18
CA SER A 172 11.13 4.87 -8.30
C SER A 172 10.15 4.51 -7.14
N PRO A 173 10.41 4.82 -5.85
CA PRO A 173 9.45 4.49 -4.79
C PRO A 173 8.31 5.52 -4.68
N PHE A 174 8.36 6.65 -5.38
CA PHE A 174 7.39 7.75 -5.21
C PHE A 174 5.96 7.31 -5.54
N PHE A 175 5.78 6.57 -6.64
CA PHE A 175 4.45 6.08 -7.02
C PHE A 175 3.83 5.22 -5.93
N TYR A 176 4.61 4.36 -5.26
CA TYR A 176 4.11 3.58 -4.12
C TYR A 176 3.58 4.48 -2.99
N GLN A 177 4.10 5.70 -2.81
CA GLN A 177 3.60 6.63 -1.79
C GLN A 177 2.26 7.25 -2.21
N VAL A 178 2.07 7.53 -3.50
CA VAL A 178 0.92 8.28 -4.04
C VAL A 178 -0.10 7.43 -4.81
N SER A 179 0.01 6.10 -4.78
CA SER A 179 -0.84 5.19 -5.57
C SER A 179 -2.21 4.83 -4.96
N ARG A 180 -2.57 5.34 -3.77
CA ARG A 180 -3.86 4.99 -3.15
C ARG A 180 -5.03 5.60 -3.93
N PRO A 181 -6.22 4.96 -3.93
CA PRO A 181 -7.39 5.45 -4.66
C PRO A 181 -7.81 6.89 -4.30
N HIS A 182 -7.62 7.32 -3.05
CA HIS A 182 -7.98 8.68 -2.62
C HIS A 182 -7.08 9.76 -3.25
N MET A 183 -5.87 9.43 -3.72
CA MET A 183 -4.93 10.39 -4.29
C MET A 183 -5.39 10.97 -5.63
N SER A 184 -6.29 10.29 -6.35
CA SER A 184 -6.87 10.77 -7.60
C SER A 184 -8.26 11.41 -7.44
N ASN A 185 -8.77 11.50 -6.20
CA ASN A 185 -10.06 12.11 -5.92
C ASN A 185 -9.98 13.64 -5.97
N ASP A 186 -10.98 14.28 -6.59
CA ASP A 186 -11.02 15.74 -6.76
C ASP A 186 -10.97 16.52 -5.45
N HIS A 187 -11.82 16.17 -4.47
CA HIS A 187 -11.81 16.86 -3.17
C HIS A 187 -10.49 16.66 -2.41
N PHE A 188 -9.86 15.49 -2.56
CA PHE A 188 -8.56 15.25 -1.94
C PHE A 188 -7.48 16.15 -2.56
N LEU A 189 -7.44 16.23 -3.90
CA LEU A 189 -6.48 17.03 -4.67
C LEU A 189 -6.70 18.54 -4.51
N GLU A 190 -7.93 19.02 -4.49
CA GLU A 190 -8.25 20.43 -4.21
C GLU A 190 -7.70 20.84 -2.83
N GLY A 191 -7.93 20.01 -1.80
CA GLY A 191 -7.35 20.21 -0.48
C GLY A 191 -5.81 20.12 -0.48
N ALA A 192 -5.22 19.29 -1.33
CA ALA A 192 -3.77 19.18 -1.49
C ALA A 192 -3.17 20.45 -2.13
N VAL A 193 -3.84 21.04 -3.13
CA VAL A 193 -3.45 22.32 -3.74
C VAL A 193 -3.51 23.44 -2.71
N ALA A 194 -4.58 23.53 -1.91
CA ALA A 194 -4.69 24.52 -0.85
C ALA A 194 -3.55 24.40 0.18
N ARG A 195 -3.15 23.16 0.50
CA ARG A 195 -2.01 22.87 1.38
C ARG A 195 -0.66 23.18 0.73
N TYR A 196 -0.51 22.95 -0.57
CA TYR A 196 0.70 23.33 -1.32
C TYR A 196 0.90 24.85 -1.32
N LYS A 197 -0.16 25.63 -1.53
CA LYS A 197 -0.12 27.10 -1.35
C LYS A 197 0.29 27.49 0.07
N GLY A 198 -0.28 26.84 1.09
CA GLY A 198 0.15 26.99 2.49
C GLY A 198 1.63 26.69 2.71
N PHE A 199 2.17 25.68 2.03
CA PHE A 199 3.57 25.29 2.11
C PHE A 199 4.50 26.34 1.46
N LEU A 200 4.15 26.85 0.28
CA LEU A 200 4.87 27.95 -0.36
C LEU A 200 4.86 29.22 0.50
N HIS A 201 3.71 29.54 1.09
CA HIS A 201 3.59 30.68 2.02
C HIS A 201 4.49 30.51 3.24
N LEU A 202 4.56 29.30 3.82
CA LEU A 202 5.46 29.01 4.94
C LEU A 202 6.93 29.26 4.58
N ILE A 203 7.34 28.83 3.39
CA ILE A 203 8.70 29.05 2.86
C ILE A 203 8.96 30.54 2.63
N LYS A 204 7.98 31.26 2.06
CA LYS A 204 8.03 32.72 1.87
C LYS A 204 8.26 33.43 3.21
N ARG A 205 7.45 33.12 4.22
CA ARG A 205 7.59 33.68 5.58
C ARG A 205 8.94 33.36 6.21
N ASN A 206 9.46 32.15 6.01
CA ASN A 206 10.79 31.78 6.47
C ASN A 206 11.88 32.65 5.84
N LYS A 207 11.78 32.89 4.52
CA LYS A 207 12.71 33.77 3.80
C LYS A 207 12.63 35.21 4.32
N GLU A 208 11.42 35.75 4.46
CA GLU A 208 11.17 37.12 4.98
C GLU A 208 11.75 37.31 6.40
N LYS A 209 11.69 36.27 7.23
CA LYS A 209 12.22 36.27 8.61
C LYS A 209 13.68 35.79 8.71
N PHE A 210 14.35 35.56 7.58
CA PHE A 210 15.73 35.02 7.52
C PHE A 210 15.93 33.69 8.27
N ILE A 211 14.88 32.87 8.37
CA ILE A 211 14.90 31.55 9.01
C ILE A 211 15.40 30.53 7.98
N ARG A 212 16.54 29.90 8.24
CA ARG A 212 17.05 28.77 7.46
C ARG A 212 16.48 27.47 8.01
N ARG A 213 15.35 27.02 7.44
CA ARG A 213 14.70 25.76 7.80
C ARG A 213 14.47 24.91 6.56
N PHE A 214 14.84 23.63 6.66
CA PHE A 214 14.47 22.62 5.68
C PHE A 214 13.00 22.26 5.89
N CYS A 215 12.14 22.63 4.93
CA CYS A 215 10.71 22.37 4.98
C CYS A 215 10.42 21.03 4.28
N VAL A 216 9.72 20.12 4.94
CA VAL A 216 9.46 18.76 4.41
C VAL A 216 7.98 18.63 4.05
N PRO A 217 7.62 18.40 2.78
CA PRO A 217 6.23 18.24 2.36
C PRO A 217 5.61 16.92 2.86
N THR A 218 4.30 16.90 3.06
CA THR A 218 3.52 15.65 3.09
C THR A 218 3.26 15.16 1.66
N TYR A 219 2.95 13.89 1.44
CA TYR A 219 2.86 13.33 0.07
C TYR A 219 1.73 13.92 -0.79
N ASP A 220 0.69 14.48 -0.18
CA ASP A 220 -0.33 15.24 -0.92
C ASP A 220 0.26 16.55 -1.46
N ILE A 221 1.02 17.29 -0.64
CA ILE A 221 1.75 18.49 -1.04
C ILE A 221 2.82 18.15 -2.08
N ASP A 222 3.56 17.06 -1.87
CA ASP A 222 4.67 16.63 -2.72
C ASP A 222 4.19 16.20 -4.11
N LEU A 223 3.05 15.51 -4.19
CA LEU A 223 2.41 15.18 -5.47
C LEU A 223 2.04 16.44 -6.26
N ILE A 224 1.47 17.45 -5.60
CA ILE A 224 1.13 18.72 -6.24
C ILE A 224 2.40 19.50 -6.63
N TRP A 225 3.44 19.44 -5.81
CA TRP A 225 4.72 20.09 -6.12
C TRP A 225 5.40 19.45 -7.34
N HIS A 226 5.45 18.12 -7.40
CA HIS A 226 5.90 17.40 -8.59
C HIS A 226 5.07 17.80 -9.82
N ALA A 227 3.75 17.87 -9.69
CA ALA A 227 2.89 18.28 -10.81
C ALA A 227 3.24 19.68 -11.31
N HIS A 228 3.55 20.61 -10.41
CA HIS A 228 4.02 21.94 -10.76
C HIS A 228 5.40 21.94 -11.43
N LEU A 229 6.36 21.15 -10.91
CA LEU A 229 7.72 21.00 -11.46
C LEU A 229 7.75 20.50 -12.91
N LEU A 230 6.74 19.72 -13.34
CA LEU A 230 6.62 19.22 -14.71
C LEU A 230 6.22 20.30 -15.74
N HIS A 231 5.91 21.51 -15.29
CA HIS A 231 5.67 22.70 -16.09
C HIS A 231 6.78 23.71 -15.85
N PRO A 232 7.99 23.49 -16.38
CA PRO A 232 9.18 24.21 -15.95
C PRO A 232 9.06 25.73 -16.18
N VAL A 233 8.54 26.19 -17.33
CA VAL A 233 8.42 27.64 -17.59
C VAL A 233 7.48 28.30 -16.57
N ASP A 234 6.30 27.72 -16.37
CA ASP A 234 5.30 28.19 -15.39
C ASP A 234 5.84 28.14 -13.96
N TYR A 235 6.47 27.03 -13.57
CA TYR A 235 7.08 26.87 -12.25
C TYR A 235 8.13 27.95 -11.96
N PHE A 236 9.02 28.22 -12.92
CA PHE A 236 10.01 29.27 -12.75
C PHE A 236 9.37 30.66 -12.61
N LYS A 237 8.32 30.94 -13.38
CA LYS A 237 7.57 32.19 -13.31
C LYS A 237 6.88 32.34 -11.95
N ASP A 238 6.03 31.39 -11.59
CA ASP A 238 5.21 31.42 -10.38
C ASP A 238 6.08 31.50 -9.12
N LEU A 239 7.15 30.70 -9.03
CA LEU A 239 8.02 30.71 -7.86
C LEU A 239 8.88 31.99 -7.79
N SER A 240 9.22 32.59 -8.94
CA SER A 240 9.87 33.91 -8.97
C SER A 240 8.93 35.01 -8.48
N GLU A 241 7.65 34.96 -8.80
CA GLU A 241 6.64 35.91 -8.30
C GLU A 241 6.38 35.72 -6.79
N VAL A 242 6.23 34.48 -6.35
CA VAL A 242 5.87 34.16 -4.95
C VAL A 242 7.05 34.28 -3.99
N LEU A 243 8.22 33.75 -4.36
CA LEU A 243 9.39 33.64 -3.50
C LEU A 243 10.53 34.55 -3.92
N GLY A 244 10.47 35.22 -5.07
CA GLY A 244 11.58 36.01 -5.63
C GLY A 244 12.74 35.15 -6.17
N LYS A 245 12.59 33.82 -6.21
CA LYS A 245 13.53 32.87 -6.80
C LYS A 245 12.87 31.50 -6.96
N VAL A 246 13.42 30.67 -7.84
CA VAL A 246 13.01 29.26 -7.94
C VAL A 246 13.24 28.53 -6.61
N LEU A 247 12.28 27.69 -6.24
CA LEU A 247 12.42 26.76 -5.13
C LEU A 247 13.07 25.47 -5.65
N GLU A 248 14.21 25.11 -5.06
CA GLU A 248 14.89 23.85 -5.35
C GLU A 248 14.12 22.67 -4.77
N HIS A 249 14.15 21.55 -5.48
CA HIS A 249 13.59 20.28 -5.04
C HIS A 249 14.75 19.32 -4.76
N ASP A 250 15.25 19.35 -3.52
CA ASP A 250 16.34 18.49 -3.05
C ASP A 250 15.78 17.14 -2.56
N ASP A 251 15.84 16.13 -3.43
CA ASP A 251 15.36 14.77 -3.19
C ASP A 251 16.48 13.80 -2.76
N MET A 252 17.68 14.31 -2.46
CA MET A 252 18.88 13.49 -2.20
C MET A 252 18.88 12.78 -0.85
N ASP A 253 18.00 13.18 0.07
CA ASP A 253 17.88 12.56 1.39
C ASP A 253 16.63 11.69 1.46
N SER A 254 16.80 10.42 1.79
CA SER A 254 15.73 9.45 2.04
C SER A 254 15.78 8.87 3.45
N ASP A 255 16.75 9.29 4.28
CA ASP A 255 16.96 8.77 5.63
C ASP A 255 15.95 9.38 6.61
N ARG A 256 14.89 8.63 6.84
CA ARG A 256 13.82 8.88 7.83
C ARG A 256 14.10 8.15 9.15
N THR A 257 15.36 8.17 9.59
CA THR A 257 15.72 7.71 10.94
C THR A 257 15.61 8.89 11.91
N GLU A 258 15.14 8.62 13.13
CA GLU A 258 15.02 9.64 14.18
C GLU A 258 16.33 10.44 14.36
N GLY A 259 16.20 11.76 14.43
CA GLY A 259 17.29 12.73 14.58
C GLY A 259 17.99 13.12 13.27
N LYS A 260 17.58 12.57 12.12
CA LYS A 260 18.16 12.91 10.80
C LYS A 260 17.50 14.15 10.18
N LYS A 261 18.01 14.58 9.03
CA LYS A 261 17.59 15.82 8.34
C LYS A 261 16.08 15.82 8.05
N LEU A 262 15.53 14.69 7.56
CA LEU A 262 14.10 14.55 7.27
C LEU A 262 13.25 14.61 8.54
N ASP A 263 13.62 13.91 9.62
CA ASP A 263 12.92 13.97 10.92
C ASP A 263 12.85 15.39 11.45
N VAL A 264 14.02 16.01 11.60
CA VAL A 264 14.14 17.34 12.18
C VAL A 264 13.43 18.36 11.31
N GLY A 265 13.52 18.22 9.98
CA GLY A 265 12.83 19.05 9.01
C GLY A 265 11.30 18.90 9.10
N PHE A 266 10.80 17.67 9.15
CA PHE A 266 9.37 17.38 9.21
C PHE A 266 8.74 17.83 10.54
N SER A 267 9.40 17.54 11.66
CA SER A 267 8.99 18.01 12.99
C SER A 267 9.00 19.55 13.05
N GLY A 268 10.03 20.18 12.49
CA GLY A 268 10.12 21.64 12.39
C GLY A 268 9.03 22.26 11.51
N THR A 269 8.73 21.64 10.36
CA THR A 269 7.67 22.08 9.44
C THR A 269 6.30 21.96 10.10
N THR A 270 6.03 20.82 10.74
CA THR A 270 4.79 20.55 11.46
C THR A 270 4.51 21.60 12.52
N LYS A 271 5.50 21.90 13.37
CA LYS A 271 5.38 22.91 14.42
C LYS A 271 5.04 24.27 13.83
N GLN A 272 5.79 24.68 12.80
CA GLN A 272 5.60 25.99 12.21
C GLN A 272 4.25 26.14 11.50
N TRP A 273 3.82 25.09 10.80
CA TRP A 273 2.53 25.05 10.14
C TRP A 273 1.39 25.24 11.14
N GLU A 274 1.43 24.53 12.27
CA GLU A 274 0.41 24.65 13.33
C GLU A 274 0.43 26.02 14.01
N GLU A 275 1.61 26.59 14.25
CA GLU A 275 1.75 27.94 14.80
C GLU A 275 1.18 29.00 13.84
N THR A 276 1.48 28.85 12.54
CA THR A 276 1.11 29.84 11.50
C THR A 276 -0.37 29.76 11.13
N PHE A 277 -0.92 28.56 10.97
CA PHE A 277 -2.26 28.37 10.42
C PHE A 277 -3.29 27.86 11.42
N GLY A 278 -2.88 27.43 12.62
CA GLY A 278 -3.79 26.82 13.60
C GLY A 278 -4.40 25.49 13.14
N ARG A 279 -3.81 24.87 12.10
CA ARG A 279 -4.30 23.64 11.44
C ARG A 279 -3.26 22.53 11.57
N ARG A 280 -3.68 21.27 11.59
CA ARG A 280 -2.74 20.13 11.64
C ARG A 280 -1.99 19.97 10.32
N TYR A 281 -0.68 19.74 10.43
CA TYR A 281 0.14 19.49 9.24
C TYR A 281 0.00 18.06 8.73
N TRP A 282 -0.08 17.08 9.62
CA TRP A 282 -0.38 15.71 9.23
C TRP A 282 -1.79 15.60 8.63
N ARG A 283 -1.98 14.69 7.66
CA ARG A 283 -3.27 14.45 7.01
C ARG A 283 -3.40 12.97 6.64
N ALA A 284 -4.57 12.38 6.87
CA ALA A 284 -4.80 10.98 6.55
C ALA A 284 -4.63 10.74 5.05
N GLY A 285 -4.00 9.63 4.69
CA GLY A 285 -3.66 9.31 3.31
C GLY A 285 -2.50 10.10 2.68
N ALA A 286 -1.91 11.07 3.39
CA ALA A 286 -0.76 11.87 2.91
C ALA A 286 0.55 11.59 3.65
N MET A 287 0.53 10.72 4.66
CA MET A 287 1.71 10.32 5.42
C MET A 287 2.48 9.23 4.68
N TYR A 288 3.77 9.07 4.96
CA TYR A 288 4.60 8.00 4.37
C TYR A 288 4.00 6.63 4.66
N ARG A 289 4.02 5.75 3.66
CA ARG A 289 3.36 4.44 3.70
C ARG A 289 4.27 3.29 4.11
N GLY A 290 5.52 3.58 4.46
CA GLY A 290 6.58 2.58 4.56
C GLY A 290 7.38 2.50 3.27
N SER A 291 8.43 1.67 3.28
CA SER A 291 9.15 1.32 2.04
C SER A 291 8.22 0.55 1.11
N ALA A 292 8.41 0.72 -0.20
CA ALA A 292 7.72 -0.11 -1.18
C ALA A 292 8.04 -1.60 -0.92
N PRO A 293 7.05 -2.50 -1.04
CA PRO A 293 7.28 -3.91 -0.82
C PRO A 293 8.22 -4.48 -1.89
N SER A 294 8.94 -5.55 -1.53
CA SER A 294 9.86 -6.20 -2.45
C SER A 294 9.09 -6.80 -3.65
N PRO A 295 9.55 -6.59 -4.89
CA PRO A 295 8.92 -7.20 -6.05
C PRO A 295 9.07 -8.74 -5.99
N LEU A 296 8.04 -9.46 -6.41
CA LEU A 296 8.06 -10.94 -6.44
C LEU A 296 8.80 -11.50 -7.65
N THR A 297 8.99 -10.68 -8.68
CA THR A 297 9.69 -10.99 -9.92
C THR A 297 10.42 -9.74 -10.41
N THR A 298 11.59 -9.92 -11.02
CA THR A 298 12.37 -8.85 -11.67
C THR A 298 11.98 -8.67 -13.14
N THR A 299 11.37 -9.68 -13.75
CA THR A 299 10.97 -9.68 -15.17
C THR A 299 9.44 -9.63 -15.28
N PRO A 300 8.87 -8.77 -16.14
CA PRO A 300 7.42 -8.73 -16.33
C PRO A 300 6.93 -10.08 -16.88
N VAL A 301 5.84 -10.60 -16.31
CA VAL A 301 5.30 -11.93 -16.65
C VAL A 301 4.76 -12.02 -18.09
N PHE A 302 4.67 -10.88 -18.79
CA PHE A 302 4.31 -10.79 -20.23
C PHE A 302 5.17 -11.63 -21.16
N LEU A 303 6.41 -11.91 -20.77
CA LEU A 303 7.39 -12.54 -21.65
C LEU A 303 7.29 -14.08 -21.68
N SER A 304 6.52 -14.72 -20.79
CA SER A 304 6.50 -16.19 -20.67
C SER A 304 5.14 -16.86 -20.95
N ASP A 305 4.02 -16.37 -20.39
CA ASP A 305 2.89 -17.30 -20.15
C ASP A 305 1.48 -16.82 -20.55
N MET A 306 1.29 -15.60 -21.09
CA MET A 306 -0.05 -15.10 -21.41
C MET A 306 -0.52 -15.46 -22.84
N ILE A 307 -0.70 -16.76 -23.10
CA ILE A 307 -1.55 -17.23 -24.20
C ILE A 307 -2.68 -18.07 -23.60
N GLY A 308 -3.56 -17.41 -22.84
CA GLY A 308 -4.88 -17.93 -22.50
C GLY A 308 -5.91 -17.22 -23.38
N LYS A 309 -6.68 -17.96 -24.19
CA LYS A 309 -7.83 -17.41 -24.92
C LYS A 309 -8.76 -16.74 -23.90
N GLU A 310 -9.29 -15.56 -24.22
CA GLU A 310 -10.44 -14.99 -23.51
C GLU A 310 -11.59 -16.00 -23.52
N VAL A 311 -11.73 -16.75 -22.44
CA VAL A 311 -12.94 -17.51 -22.16
C VAL A 311 -13.85 -16.53 -21.46
N VAL A 312 -14.96 -16.18 -22.11
CA VAL A 312 -16.06 -15.42 -21.50
C VAL A 312 -16.49 -16.18 -20.25
N ALA A 313 -16.06 -15.73 -19.09
CA ALA A 313 -16.47 -16.32 -17.82
C ALA A 313 -17.98 -16.10 -17.66
N SER A 314 -18.71 -17.17 -17.35
CA SER A 314 -20.08 -16.98 -16.90
C SER A 314 -20.03 -16.33 -15.50
N ASN A 315 -20.68 -15.18 -15.33
CA ASN A 315 -20.77 -14.50 -14.02
C ASN A 315 -21.66 -15.27 -13.02
N GLU A 316 -22.07 -16.50 -13.33
CA GLU A 316 -22.95 -17.30 -12.49
C GLU A 316 -22.30 -17.62 -11.13
N PHE A 317 -21.01 -17.96 -11.12
CA PHE A 317 -20.31 -18.30 -9.89
C PHE A 317 -19.96 -17.09 -9.01
N GLN A 318 -19.79 -15.90 -9.60
CA GLN A 318 -19.58 -14.65 -8.85
C GLN A 318 -20.85 -14.23 -8.09
N LYS A 319 -22.03 -14.55 -8.62
CA LYS A 319 -23.32 -14.23 -7.98
C LYS A 319 -23.69 -15.18 -6.84
N LEU A 320 -22.93 -16.26 -6.62
CA LEU A 320 -23.23 -17.27 -5.60
C LEU A 320 -23.11 -16.74 -4.17
N ILE A 321 -22.22 -15.78 -3.95
CA ILE A 321 -22.00 -15.15 -2.64
C ILE A 321 -22.14 -13.65 -2.83
N GLN A 322 -23.12 -13.06 -2.15
CA GLN A 322 -23.24 -11.61 -2.07
C GLN A 322 -22.64 -11.16 -0.74
N LEU A 323 -21.56 -10.39 -0.82
CA LEU A 323 -20.92 -9.78 0.35
C LEU A 323 -21.50 -8.38 0.59
N PRO A 324 -21.55 -7.92 1.85
CA PRO A 324 -22.01 -6.58 2.16
C PRO A 324 -21.07 -5.53 1.56
N GLN A 325 -21.58 -4.41 1.05
CA GLN A 325 -20.71 -3.33 0.57
C GLN A 325 -20.06 -2.59 1.74
N LEU A 326 -18.79 -2.90 1.99
CA LEU A 326 -17.98 -2.28 3.03
C LEU A 326 -17.13 -1.15 2.45
N LYS A 327 -17.04 -0.06 3.21
CA LYS A 327 -16.13 1.05 2.96
C LYS A 327 -15.09 1.13 4.05
N VAL A 328 -13.87 1.50 3.66
CA VAL A 328 -12.76 1.77 4.57
C VAL A 328 -12.31 3.22 4.40
N VAL A 329 -11.99 3.86 5.52
CA VAL A 329 -11.28 5.13 5.57
C VAL A 329 -10.05 4.97 6.46
N GLU A 330 -8.94 5.57 6.07
CA GLU A 330 -7.79 5.74 6.96
C GLU A 330 -8.06 6.95 7.86
N LEU A 331 -7.79 6.84 9.16
CA LEU A 331 -8.08 7.89 10.12
C LEU A 331 -6.85 8.25 10.95
N LEU A 332 -6.64 9.57 11.12
CA LEU A 332 -5.68 10.16 12.05
C LEU A 332 -6.41 10.93 13.15
N LEU A 333 -6.11 10.62 14.41
CA LEU A 333 -6.79 11.19 15.59
C LEU A 333 -5.78 11.75 16.59
N GLU A 334 -5.97 13.01 17.00
CA GLU A 334 -5.19 13.68 18.05
C GLU A 334 -6.12 14.36 19.07
N PHE A 335 -5.76 14.28 20.35
CA PHE A 335 -6.39 15.08 21.41
C PHE A 335 -5.48 16.27 21.74
N VAL A 336 -5.93 17.45 21.34
CA VAL A 336 -5.10 18.67 21.34
C VAL A 336 -5.09 19.33 22.72
N GLY A 337 -6.24 19.39 23.37
CA GLY A 337 -6.35 20.10 24.63
C GLY A 337 -7.63 19.84 25.39
N VAL A 338 -7.63 20.25 26.65
CA VAL A 338 -8.78 20.14 27.55
C VAL A 338 -9.01 21.49 28.24
N LYS A 339 -10.28 21.85 28.48
CA LYS A 339 -10.64 23.08 29.19
C LYS A 339 -11.77 22.84 30.19
N ASN A 340 -11.95 23.78 31.12
CA ASN A 340 -12.95 23.74 32.18
C ASN A 340 -12.80 22.52 33.12
N LEU A 341 -11.56 22.10 33.41
CA LEU A 341 -11.31 21.09 34.42
C LEU A 341 -11.70 21.60 35.82
N PRO A 342 -12.15 20.73 36.75
CA PRO A 342 -12.46 21.13 38.12
C PRO A 342 -11.24 21.75 38.82
N GLU A 343 -11.45 22.86 39.54
CA GLU A 343 -10.38 23.55 40.28
C GLU A 343 -9.67 22.59 41.25
N GLY A 344 -8.34 22.59 41.22
CA GLY A 344 -7.52 21.75 42.09
C GLY A 344 -7.35 20.28 41.65
N HIS A 345 -7.73 19.93 40.42
CA HIS A 345 -7.41 18.60 39.85
C HIS A 345 -5.91 18.30 39.94
N LYS A 346 -5.56 17.15 40.53
CA LYS A 346 -4.19 16.63 40.65
C LYS A 346 -4.16 15.22 40.07
N GLY A 347 -3.67 15.06 38.85
CA GLY A 347 -3.59 13.76 38.18
C GLY A 347 -3.18 13.88 36.71
N SER A 348 -2.62 12.80 36.14
CA SER A 348 -2.39 12.75 34.70
C SER A 348 -3.69 12.45 33.96
N LEU A 349 -3.93 13.16 32.86
CA LEU A 349 -5.09 13.02 32.01
C LEU A 349 -4.73 12.26 30.73
N PHE A 350 -5.65 11.43 30.28
CA PHE A 350 -5.56 10.75 29.01
C PHE A 350 -6.98 10.46 28.50
N VAL A 351 -7.11 10.31 27.19
CA VAL A 351 -8.39 9.98 26.56
C VAL A 351 -8.37 8.54 26.12
N SER A 352 -9.39 7.81 26.54
CA SER A 352 -9.66 6.46 26.07
C SER A 352 -10.67 6.54 24.94
N PHE A 353 -10.38 5.97 23.78
CA PHE A 353 -11.29 5.98 22.65
C PHE A 353 -11.58 4.58 22.12
N CYS A 354 -12.79 4.40 21.62
CA CYS A 354 -13.23 3.16 20.98
C CYS A 354 -14.35 3.40 19.96
N LYS A 355 -14.57 2.42 19.10
CA LYS A 355 -15.78 2.35 18.28
C LYS A 355 -16.94 1.87 19.16
N LYS A 356 -18.12 2.51 19.04
CA LYS A 356 -19.31 2.14 19.82
C LYS A 356 -19.78 0.72 19.53
N GLN A 357 -19.67 0.28 18.27
CA GLN A 357 -19.89 -1.10 17.85
C GLN A 357 -18.54 -1.78 17.66
N ALA A 358 -18.37 -2.97 18.23
CA ALA A 358 -17.12 -3.69 18.09
C ALA A 358 -17.01 -4.28 16.68
N ASP A 359 -15.98 -3.91 15.94
CA ASP A 359 -15.62 -4.58 14.69
C ASP A 359 -14.48 -5.57 14.93
N THR A 360 -14.30 -6.49 13.98
CA THR A 360 -13.20 -7.48 13.98
C THR A 360 -11.80 -6.85 14.01
N ILE A 361 -11.67 -5.61 13.54
CA ILE A 361 -10.40 -4.86 13.38
C ILE A 361 -10.12 -3.94 14.58
N PHE A 362 -11.11 -3.19 15.07
CA PHE A 362 -10.95 -2.30 16.23
C PHE A 362 -11.28 -3.03 17.54
N LYS A 363 -10.35 -3.86 18.02
CA LYS A 363 -10.52 -4.58 19.30
C LYS A 363 -10.12 -3.73 20.50
N GLY A 364 -11.12 -3.27 21.24
CA GLY A 364 -10.96 -2.74 22.60
C GLY A 364 -10.74 -1.23 22.69
N ASN A 365 -10.54 -0.74 23.92
CA ASN A 365 -10.29 0.67 24.21
C ASN A 365 -8.81 0.99 24.02
N ARG A 366 -8.52 2.07 23.27
CA ARG A 366 -7.16 2.61 23.11
C ARG A 366 -7.03 3.88 23.95
N ASN A 367 -5.82 4.19 24.40
CA ASN A 367 -5.55 5.38 25.21
C ASN A 367 -4.55 6.29 24.48
N LEU A 368 -4.81 7.59 24.49
CA LEU A 368 -3.92 8.64 23.99
C LEU A 368 -3.73 9.72 25.04
N SER A 369 -2.54 10.30 25.11
CA SER A 369 -2.30 11.51 25.90
C SER A 369 -2.94 12.75 25.24
N ILE A 370 -3.04 13.83 26.00
CA ILE A 370 -3.56 15.13 25.52
C ILE A 370 -2.37 16.07 25.36
N LEU A 371 -2.18 16.65 24.17
CA LEU A 371 -1.01 17.48 23.85
C LEU A 371 -0.78 18.61 24.87
N SER A 372 -1.84 19.33 25.27
CA SER A 372 -1.75 20.41 26.26
C SER A 372 -1.28 19.96 27.65
N GLU A 373 -1.44 18.67 27.99
CA GLU A 373 -1.14 18.12 29.31
C GLU A 373 0.19 17.36 29.33
N SER A 374 0.48 16.58 28.29
CA SER A 374 1.71 15.78 28.21
C SER A 374 2.89 16.55 27.63
N GLY A 375 2.65 17.59 26.83
CA GLY A 375 3.66 18.24 26.00
C GLY A 375 4.18 17.37 24.85
N GLU A 376 3.71 16.12 24.73
CA GLU A 376 4.08 15.16 23.70
C GLU A 376 2.94 15.00 22.70
N LYS A 377 3.25 15.11 21.40
CA LYS A 377 2.26 14.91 20.36
C LYS A 377 2.09 13.42 20.07
N GLN A 378 0.88 12.91 20.33
CA GLN A 378 0.48 11.54 20.04
C GLN A 378 -0.72 11.54 19.11
N VAL A 379 -0.53 10.97 17.92
CA VAL A 379 -1.58 10.84 16.91
C VAL A 379 -1.83 9.35 16.73
N ALA A 380 -3.08 8.89 16.77
CA ALA A 380 -3.40 7.50 16.42
C ALA A 380 -3.69 7.38 14.92
N PHE A 381 -3.14 6.34 14.30
CA PHE A 381 -3.47 5.93 12.94
C PHE A 381 -4.16 4.57 12.97
N PHE A 382 -5.29 4.44 12.31
CA PHE A 382 -6.02 3.19 12.17
C PHE A 382 -6.96 3.21 10.97
N GLN A 383 -7.34 2.03 10.49
CA GLN A 383 -8.35 1.88 9.45
C GLN A 383 -9.73 1.74 10.09
N TYR A 384 -10.71 2.45 9.54
CA TYR A 384 -12.08 2.40 9.99
C TYR A 384 -12.96 1.81 8.89
N ILE A 385 -13.51 0.61 9.14
CA ILE A 385 -14.41 -0.07 8.22
C ILE A 385 -15.86 0.14 8.67
N TYR A 386 -16.75 0.38 7.73
CA TYR A 386 -18.18 0.53 7.98
C TYR A 386 -19.02 0.04 6.79
N LEU A 387 -20.28 -0.30 7.08
CA LEU A 387 -21.27 -0.67 6.06
C LEU A 387 -21.73 0.59 5.32
N GLN A 388 -21.68 0.57 3.99
CA GLN A 388 -22.04 1.73 3.17
C GLN A 388 -23.49 2.23 3.41
N LEU A 389 -24.39 1.33 3.81
CA LEU A 389 -25.82 1.62 4.03
C LEU A 389 -26.15 1.94 5.49
N GLU A 390 -25.20 1.85 6.43
CA GLU A 390 -25.47 2.10 7.85
C GLU A 390 -24.79 3.37 8.39
N PRO A 391 -25.47 4.14 9.25
CA PRO A 391 -24.96 5.37 9.86
C PRO A 391 -23.94 5.13 11.01
N THR A 392 -23.35 3.94 11.12
CA THR A 392 -22.77 3.40 12.37
C THR A 392 -21.37 3.90 12.75
N GLY A 393 -20.97 5.04 12.15
CA GLY A 393 -19.67 5.70 12.23
C GLY A 393 -19.27 6.37 13.56
N GLU A 394 -19.69 5.89 14.74
CA GLU A 394 -19.51 6.64 16.00
C GLU A 394 -18.22 6.27 16.76
N LEU A 395 -17.34 7.26 16.94
CA LEU A 395 -16.17 7.20 17.82
C LEU A 395 -16.53 7.74 19.20
N LEU A 396 -16.39 6.92 20.24
CA LEU A 396 -16.61 7.30 21.62
C LEU A 396 -15.28 7.71 22.26
N PHE A 397 -15.27 8.86 22.93
CA PHE A 397 -14.15 9.39 23.68
C PHE A 397 -14.50 9.47 25.17
N GLN A 398 -13.63 8.94 26.02
CA GLN A 398 -13.76 8.97 27.47
C GLN A 398 -12.53 9.65 28.07
N LEU A 399 -12.73 10.81 28.69
CA LEU A 399 -11.67 11.48 29.42
C LEU A 399 -11.44 10.75 30.76
N LYS A 400 -10.21 10.27 30.98
CA LYS A 400 -9.82 9.52 32.18
C LYS A 400 -8.70 10.23 32.92
N SER A 401 -8.68 10.04 34.24
CA SER A 401 -7.67 10.60 35.14
C SER A 401 -7.08 9.54 36.05
N HIS A 402 -5.75 9.53 36.17
CA HIS A 402 -5.02 8.81 37.20
C HIS A 402 -4.76 9.70 38.41
N SER A 403 -5.11 9.22 39.62
CA SER A 403 -4.81 9.93 40.86
C SER A 403 -3.34 9.76 41.27
N THR A 404 -2.67 10.84 41.63
CA THR A 404 -1.32 10.85 42.21
C THR A 404 -1.41 10.54 43.71
N SER A 405 -1.37 9.26 44.11
CA SER A 405 -1.19 8.89 45.52
C SER A 405 0.08 8.07 45.70
N ASN A 406 0.88 8.38 46.73
CA ASN A 406 2.15 7.72 47.06
C ASN A 406 2.00 6.28 47.62
N LEU A 407 0.83 5.65 47.47
CA LEU A 407 0.54 4.30 47.98
C LEU A 407 0.53 3.28 46.82
N PRO A 408 1.15 2.10 46.98
CA PRO A 408 1.36 1.12 45.91
C PRO A 408 0.12 0.25 45.62
N LEU A 409 -1.06 0.86 45.50
CA LEU A 409 -2.26 0.18 44.98
C LEU A 409 -2.60 0.69 43.58
N LYS A 410 -2.60 -0.22 42.59
CA LYS A 410 -3.13 0.04 41.23
C LYS A 410 -4.61 0.39 41.32
N ARG A 411 -4.95 1.67 41.47
CA ARG A 411 -6.34 2.16 41.37
C ARG A 411 -6.75 2.26 39.90
N THR A 412 -8.00 1.89 39.62
CA THR A 412 -8.60 2.04 38.30
C THR A 412 -8.73 3.53 37.94
N PRO A 413 -8.49 3.92 36.67
CA PRO A 413 -8.64 5.31 36.25
C PRO A 413 -10.07 5.80 36.43
N LYS A 414 -10.27 7.03 36.94
CA LYS A 414 -11.59 7.64 37.07
C LYS A 414 -11.99 8.27 35.73
N VAL A 415 -13.17 7.91 35.21
CA VAL A 415 -13.77 8.57 34.03
C VAL A 415 -14.37 9.90 34.47
N LEU A 416 -13.95 11.01 33.85
CA LEU A 416 -14.46 12.35 34.14
C LEU A 416 -15.70 12.69 33.30
N GLY A 417 -15.76 12.18 32.08
CA GLY A 417 -16.90 12.33 31.18
C GLY A 417 -16.66 11.63 29.85
N SER A 418 -17.68 11.59 29.01
CA SER A 418 -17.63 11.01 27.67
C SER A 418 -18.28 11.90 26.62
N THR A 419 -17.80 11.82 25.40
CA THR A 419 -18.37 12.49 24.23
C THR A 419 -18.19 11.59 23.02
N SER A 420 -18.82 11.90 21.90
CA SER A 420 -18.66 11.13 20.68
C SER A 420 -18.55 12.00 19.44
N LEU A 421 -17.99 11.41 18.40
CA LEU A 421 -17.85 12.00 17.08
C LEU A 421 -18.47 11.05 16.04
N PHE A 422 -19.41 11.56 15.27
CA PHE A 422 -20.02 10.83 14.17
C PHE A 422 -19.23 11.10 12.88
N LEU A 423 -18.64 10.05 12.30
CA LEU A 423 -17.86 10.19 11.07
C LEU A 423 -18.73 10.51 9.85
N GLN A 424 -19.99 10.07 9.85
CA GLN A 424 -20.94 10.33 8.77
C GLN A 424 -21.16 11.83 8.50
N ASP A 425 -21.05 12.67 9.52
CA ASP A 425 -21.22 14.13 9.42
C ASP A 425 -20.22 14.74 8.43
N PHE A 426 -19.13 14.04 8.15
CA PHE A 426 -18.06 14.48 7.26
C PHE A 426 -17.90 13.62 6.00
N LEU A 427 -18.47 12.41 5.98
CA LEU A 427 -18.27 11.43 4.90
C LEU A 427 -19.49 11.30 3.98
N ALA A 428 -20.65 11.84 4.34
CA ALA A 428 -21.90 11.70 3.59
C ALA A 428 -22.72 13.02 3.54
N PRO A 429 -22.49 13.91 2.56
CA PRO A 429 -21.43 13.87 1.55
C PRO A 429 -20.06 14.22 2.14
N VAL A 430 -18.98 13.92 1.42
CA VAL A 430 -17.63 14.33 1.83
C VAL A 430 -17.54 15.85 1.79
N SER A 431 -17.48 16.49 2.96
CA SER A 431 -17.49 17.95 3.10
C SER A 431 -16.10 18.51 3.40
N GLU A 432 -15.44 18.00 4.43
CA GLU A 432 -14.06 18.34 4.81
C GLU A 432 -13.31 17.05 5.11
N LEU A 433 -12.01 16.95 4.79
CA LEU A 433 -11.18 15.76 5.07
C LEU A 433 -10.35 15.88 6.36
N SER A 434 -10.55 16.97 7.10
CA SER A 434 -9.92 17.23 8.38
C SER A 434 -10.77 18.19 9.19
N VAL A 435 -10.99 17.90 10.47
CA VAL A 435 -11.75 18.73 11.39
C VAL A 435 -10.99 18.88 12.70
N GLU A 436 -10.98 20.08 13.26
CA GLU A 436 -10.51 20.34 14.62
C GLU A 436 -11.57 21.14 15.38
N LYS A 437 -12.13 20.57 16.45
CA LYS A 437 -13.22 21.21 17.20
C LYS A 437 -13.19 20.90 18.69
N TRP A 438 -13.83 21.78 19.47
CA TRP A 438 -14.13 21.53 20.87
C TRP A 438 -15.40 20.70 20.99
N LEU A 439 -15.31 19.56 21.66
CA LEU A 439 -16.44 18.70 22.03
C LEU A 439 -16.73 18.82 23.52
N GLU A 440 -18.00 18.99 23.86
CA GLU A 440 -18.44 19.00 25.27
C GLU A 440 -18.58 17.58 25.79
N LEU A 441 -18.07 17.34 27.00
CA LEU A 441 -18.15 16.05 27.69
C LEU A 441 -19.43 15.97 28.54
N VAL A 442 -20.14 14.85 28.40
CA VAL A 442 -21.21 14.46 29.31
C VAL A 442 -20.57 13.89 30.59
N PRO A 443 -20.83 14.46 31.78
CA PRO A 443 -20.18 14.02 33.01
C PRO A 443 -20.66 12.63 33.45
N SER A 444 -19.74 11.83 33.99
CA SER A 444 -20.01 10.45 34.46
C SER A 444 -20.70 10.38 35.83
N SER A 445 -20.76 11.49 36.56
CA SER A 445 -21.39 11.61 37.88
C SER A 445 -22.18 12.91 37.96
N SER A 446 -23.26 12.93 38.75
CA SER A 446 -24.17 14.07 38.96
C SER A 446 -23.55 15.26 39.74
N SER A 447 -22.22 15.35 39.75
CA SER A 447 -21.50 16.45 40.39
C SER A 447 -21.86 17.76 39.69
N VAL A 448 -22.24 18.79 40.45
CA VAL A 448 -22.57 20.11 39.92
C VAL A 448 -21.29 20.76 39.38
N ILE A 449 -21.06 20.65 38.06
CA ILE A 449 -19.96 21.35 37.37
C ILE A 449 -20.55 22.66 36.81
N SER A 450 -19.91 23.80 37.09
CA SER A 450 -20.41 25.12 36.66
C SER A 450 -20.34 25.35 35.14
N LYS A 451 -19.43 24.67 34.44
CA LYS A 451 -19.28 24.66 32.97
C LYS A 451 -18.90 23.25 32.49
N PRO A 452 -19.43 22.76 31.36
CA PRO A 452 -19.05 21.45 30.83
C PRO A 452 -17.55 21.41 30.49
N ILE A 453 -16.92 20.27 30.77
CA ILE A 453 -15.52 20.03 30.38
C ILE A 453 -15.48 19.97 28.84
N GLY A 454 -14.56 20.71 28.24
CA GLY A 454 -14.36 20.70 26.79
C GLY A 454 -13.12 19.90 26.41
N LEU A 455 -13.22 19.08 25.37
CA LEU A 455 -12.11 18.33 24.77
C LEU A 455 -11.89 18.79 23.33
N ARG A 456 -10.70 19.29 23.01
CA ARG A 456 -10.33 19.69 21.65
C ARG A 456 -9.80 18.48 20.90
N VAL A 457 -10.53 18.06 19.87
CA VAL A 457 -10.23 16.86 19.08
C VAL A 457 -9.91 17.28 17.65
N ALA A 458 -8.78 16.78 17.12
CA ALA A 458 -8.40 16.91 15.72
C ALA A 458 -8.48 15.54 15.04
N VAL A 459 -9.17 15.48 13.91
CA VAL A 459 -9.38 14.25 13.14
C VAL A 459 -9.15 14.52 11.66
N SER A 460 -8.45 13.63 10.96
CA SER A 460 -8.38 13.62 9.50
C SER A 460 -8.72 12.24 8.97
N PHE A 461 -9.34 12.18 7.80
CA PHE A 461 -9.75 10.94 7.16
C PHE A 461 -9.55 10.99 5.65
N THR A 462 -9.38 9.82 5.04
CA THR A 462 -9.38 9.68 3.57
C THR A 462 -10.80 9.62 3.01
N VAL A 463 -10.92 9.78 1.70
CA VAL A 463 -12.17 9.50 0.99
C VAL A 463 -12.49 8.00 1.11
N PRO A 464 -13.75 7.60 1.35
CA PRO A 464 -14.13 6.20 1.48
C PRO A 464 -13.79 5.37 0.23
N SER A 465 -13.07 4.26 0.43
CA SER A 465 -12.77 3.28 -0.62
C SER A 465 -13.39 1.92 -0.30
N PRO A 466 -13.59 1.01 -1.28
CA PRO A 466 -14.01 -0.37 -0.99
C PRO A 466 -13.06 -1.04 0.01
N ALA A 467 -13.63 -1.74 0.99
CA ALA A 467 -12.87 -2.43 2.02
C ALA A 467 -12.61 -3.90 1.66
N PRO A 468 -11.50 -4.51 2.13
CA PRO A 468 -11.32 -5.96 2.01
C PRO A 468 -12.30 -6.71 2.92
N HIS A 469 -12.67 -7.92 2.50
CA HIS A 469 -13.50 -8.85 3.26
C HIS A 469 -12.65 -9.81 4.09
N VAL A 470 -13.16 -10.21 5.25
CA VAL A 470 -12.46 -11.12 6.16
C VAL A 470 -13.35 -12.33 6.42
N LEU A 471 -13.00 -13.43 5.78
CA LEU A 471 -13.74 -14.68 5.87
C LEU A 471 -13.05 -15.62 6.87
N ARG A 472 -13.84 -16.38 7.62
CA ARG A 472 -13.35 -17.37 8.58
C ARG A 472 -13.80 -18.76 8.17
N MET A 473 -12.84 -19.65 7.96
CA MET A 473 -13.06 -21.06 7.67
C MET A 473 -13.00 -21.86 8.97
N VAL A 474 -14.17 -22.25 9.48
CA VAL A 474 -14.31 -22.99 10.74
C VAL A 474 -14.60 -24.46 10.44
N CYS A 475 -13.70 -25.33 10.86
CA CYS A 475 -13.91 -26.77 10.76
C CYS A 475 -14.81 -27.24 11.91
N SER A 476 -15.89 -27.97 11.60
CA SER A 476 -16.64 -28.70 12.64
C SER A 476 -15.75 -29.85 13.17
N GLN A 477 -15.15 -29.73 14.37
CA GLN A 477 -14.39 -30.84 14.97
C GLN A 477 -15.24 -31.69 15.92
N ARG A 478 -14.95 -33.00 15.87
CA ARG A 478 -15.41 -34.10 16.72
C ARG A 478 -15.34 -33.74 18.20
N PHE A 479 -16.39 -34.04 18.96
CA PHE A 479 -16.29 -34.16 20.41
C PHE A 479 -15.11 -35.10 20.79
N PRO A 480 -14.20 -34.69 21.68
CA PRO A 480 -13.25 -35.63 22.27
C PRO A 480 -14.05 -36.61 23.14
N LYS A 481 -14.00 -37.89 22.82
CA LYS A 481 -14.58 -38.94 23.67
C LYS A 481 -13.78 -39.01 24.98
N SER A 482 -14.14 -38.23 25.98
CA SER A 482 -13.90 -38.61 27.37
C SER A 482 -15.12 -39.35 27.89
N SER A 483 -14.86 -40.51 28.49
CA SER A 483 -15.76 -41.41 29.22
C SER A 483 -16.95 -41.99 28.45
N CYS A 484 -16.78 -43.21 27.94
CA CYS A 484 -17.62 -44.37 28.26
C CYS A 484 -16.87 -45.62 27.79
N PHE A 485 -16.58 -46.52 28.72
CA PHE A 485 -15.97 -47.82 28.48
C PHE A 485 -16.88 -48.69 27.58
N PHE A 486 -16.25 -49.61 26.84
CA PHE A 486 -16.78 -50.62 25.89
C PHE A 486 -16.83 -50.22 24.40
N PRO A 487 -15.92 -50.77 23.55
CA PRO A 487 -16.06 -50.71 22.11
C PRO A 487 -16.92 -51.88 21.61
N LEU A 488 -18.10 -51.59 21.06
CA LEU A 488 -18.79 -52.52 20.16
C LEU A 488 -18.10 -52.48 18.79
N PRO A 489 -17.82 -53.62 18.13
CA PRO A 489 -17.22 -53.66 16.81
C PRO A 489 -18.27 -53.30 15.76
N GLY A 490 -18.40 -52.01 15.48
CA GLY A 490 -19.30 -51.48 14.48
C GLY A 490 -18.61 -50.38 13.69
N LYS A 491 -18.45 -50.61 12.38
CA LYS A 491 -17.92 -49.72 11.34
C LYS A 491 -17.82 -48.25 11.79
N VAL A 492 -16.59 -47.77 11.99
CA VAL A 492 -16.30 -46.33 12.08
C VAL A 492 -16.64 -45.72 10.72
N ARG A 493 -17.87 -45.25 10.54
CA ARG A 493 -18.20 -44.33 9.46
C ARG A 493 -17.37 -43.07 9.71
N HIS A 494 -16.40 -42.79 8.86
CA HIS A 494 -15.71 -41.50 8.84
C HIS A 494 -16.78 -40.40 8.69
N ALA A 495 -17.13 -39.72 9.79
CA ALA A 495 -17.96 -38.53 9.72
C ALA A 495 -17.23 -37.52 8.82
N LYS A 496 -17.87 -37.12 7.72
CA LYS A 496 -17.29 -36.22 6.71
C LYS A 496 -17.00 -34.87 7.37
N SER A 497 -15.74 -34.46 7.40
CA SER A 497 -15.33 -33.15 7.90
C SER A 497 -16.00 -32.06 7.06
N MET A 498 -16.74 -31.16 7.69
CA MET A 498 -17.38 -30.00 7.06
C MET A 498 -16.65 -28.74 7.50
N VAL A 499 -16.46 -27.79 6.58
CA VAL A 499 -15.85 -26.49 6.86
C VAL A 499 -16.87 -25.41 6.53
N HIS A 500 -17.25 -24.63 7.54
CA HIS A 500 -18.16 -23.50 7.41
C HIS A 500 -17.36 -22.24 7.09
N VAL A 501 -17.81 -21.47 6.11
CA VAL A 501 -17.23 -20.17 5.76
C VAL A 501 -18.16 -19.08 6.25
N ILE A 502 -17.64 -18.27 7.15
CA ILE A 502 -18.38 -17.20 7.84
C ILE A 502 -17.77 -15.85 7.46
N ASP A 503 -18.59 -14.85 7.21
CA ASP A 503 -18.13 -13.49 6.91
C ASP A 503 -17.74 -12.69 8.17
N GLU A 504 -17.33 -11.43 7.98
CA GLU A 504 -17.01 -10.52 9.07
C GLU A 504 -18.18 -10.18 10.01
N THR A 505 -19.43 -10.33 9.57
CA THR A 505 -20.64 -10.06 10.37
C THR A 505 -21.04 -11.27 11.24
N GLY A 506 -20.47 -12.44 10.95
CA GLY A 506 -20.83 -13.70 11.59
C GLY A 506 -21.88 -14.50 10.81
N ALA A 507 -22.26 -14.07 9.61
CA ALA A 507 -23.18 -14.81 8.75
C ALA A 507 -22.45 -15.95 8.02
N GLU A 508 -23.06 -17.14 8.02
CA GLU A 508 -22.55 -18.27 7.25
C GLU A 508 -22.86 -18.07 5.76
N LEU A 509 -21.81 -18.04 4.92
CA LEU A 509 -21.94 -17.87 3.48
C LEU A 509 -22.18 -19.22 2.79
N LEU A 510 -21.33 -20.20 3.11
CA LEU A 510 -21.43 -21.57 2.60
C LEU A 510 -20.67 -22.56 3.48
N SER A 511 -20.99 -23.84 3.28
CA SER A 511 -20.32 -24.99 3.87
C SER A 511 -19.64 -25.83 2.79
N LEU A 512 -18.39 -26.23 3.02
CA LEU A 512 -17.59 -27.05 2.12
C LEU A 512 -17.45 -28.47 2.63
N GLN A 513 -17.54 -29.43 1.71
CA GLN A 513 -17.32 -30.85 1.99
C GLN A 513 -16.52 -31.51 0.87
N MET A 514 -15.46 -32.24 1.26
CA MET A 514 -14.73 -33.12 0.35
C MET A 514 -15.47 -34.44 0.20
N ARG A 515 -15.63 -34.94 -1.04
CA ARG A 515 -16.22 -36.24 -1.33
C ARG A 515 -15.29 -37.07 -2.23
N ASP A 516 -14.99 -38.29 -1.79
CA ASP A 516 -14.28 -39.27 -2.61
C ASP A 516 -15.31 -40.05 -3.46
N LEU A 517 -15.16 -40.02 -4.78
CA LEU A 517 -15.95 -40.82 -5.71
C LEU A 517 -15.21 -42.15 -5.94
N ARG A 518 -15.73 -43.23 -5.36
CA ARG A 518 -15.33 -44.59 -5.74
C ARG A 518 -16.07 -44.95 -7.02
N LYS A 519 -15.35 -45.11 -8.14
CA LYS A 519 -15.91 -45.81 -9.31
C LYS A 519 -16.02 -47.30 -8.98
N ASP A 520 -17.20 -47.87 -9.18
CA ASP A 520 -17.46 -49.29 -8.93
C ASP A 520 -16.54 -50.19 -9.78
N LYS A 521 -16.13 -51.29 -9.17
CA LYS A 521 -15.13 -52.24 -9.66
C LYS A 521 -15.51 -52.84 -11.03
N ALA A 522 -14.91 -52.34 -12.11
CA ALA A 522 -14.76 -53.07 -13.36
C ALA A 522 -13.75 -52.38 -14.32
N LYS A 523 -12.49 -52.22 -13.90
CA LYS A 523 -11.26 -52.13 -14.74
C LYS A 523 -10.08 -51.67 -13.87
N GLU A 524 -8.94 -52.33 -14.02
CA GLU A 524 -7.75 -52.30 -13.15
C GLU A 524 -6.94 -50.98 -13.10
N ASN A 525 -7.52 -49.82 -13.45
CA ASN A 525 -6.88 -48.52 -13.23
C ASN A 525 -7.90 -47.53 -12.65
N CYS A 526 -8.19 -47.65 -11.34
CA CYS A 526 -9.10 -46.76 -10.64
C CYS A 526 -8.40 -45.42 -10.31
N ILE A 527 -8.60 -44.41 -11.14
CA ILE A 527 -8.29 -43.01 -10.77
C ILE A 527 -9.28 -42.60 -9.68
N LEU A 528 -8.78 -42.39 -8.45
CA LEU A 528 -9.56 -41.78 -7.37
C LEU A 528 -9.93 -40.36 -7.78
N SER A 529 -11.22 -40.13 -8.07
CA SER A 529 -11.74 -38.78 -8.32
C SER A 529 -12.28 -38.21 -7.01
N LYS A 530 -11.95 -36.95 -6.75
CA LYS A 530 -12.45 -36.20 -5.59
C LYS A 530 -13.22 -35.00 -6.08
N GLU A 531 -14.28 -34.65 -5.37
CA GLU A 531 -15.06 -33.44 -5.64
C GLU A 531 -15.20 -32.61 -4.35
N VAL A 532 -15.21 -31.29 -4.51
CA VAL A 532 -15.54 -30.32 -3.46
C VAL A 532 -16.98 -29.89 -3.67
N ILE A 533 -17.84 -30.20 -2.70
CA ILE A 533 -19.25 -29.78 -2.70
C ILE A 533 -19.40 -28.55 -1.81
N GLY A 534 -19.92 -27.47 -2.39
CA GLY A 534 -20.41 -26.30 -1.67
C GLY A 534 -21.90 -26.45 -1.35
N ILE A 535 -22.27 -26.17 -0.11
CA ILE A 535 -23.65 -26.06 0.35
C ILE A 535 -23.87 -24.60 0.72
N MET A 536 -24.67 -23.89 -0.05
CA MET A 536 -24.93 -22.46 0.16
C MET A 536 -25.81 -22.24 1.40
N ALA A 537 -25.85 -21.00 1.90
CA ALA A 537 -26.78 -20.61 2.98
C ALA A 537 -28.25 -20.92 2.64
N SER A 538 -28.63 -20.90 1.34
CA SER A 538 -29.95 -21.30 0.86
C SER A 538 -30.24 -22.81 0.97
N GLY A 539 -29.23 -23.63 1.27
CA GLY A 539 -29.30 -25.10 1.25
C GLY A 539 -29.02 -25.72 -0.13
N GLU A 540 -28.87 -24.91 -1.18
CA GLU A 540 -28.50 -25.37 -2.52
C GLU A 540 -27.11 -26.02 -2.51
N ARG A 541 -26.99 -27.19 -3.16
CA ARG A 541 -25.72 -27.92 -3.27
C ARG A 541 -25.18 -27.77 -4.68
N ARG A 542 -23.90 -27.37 -4.79
CA ARG A 542 -23.18 -27.31 -6.06
C ARG A 542 -21.80 -27.93 -5.93
N THR A 543 -21.32 -28.52 -7.02
CA THR A 543 -19.93 -28.92 -7.15
C THR A 543 -19.10 -27.67 -7.46
N LEU A 544 -18.09 -27.40 -6.63
CA LEU A 544 -17.22 -26.24 -6.77
C LEU A 544 -15.85 -26.59 -7.35
N ALA A 545 -15.40 -27.84 -7.18
CA ALA A 545 -14.17 -28.32 -7.79
C ALA A 545 -14.17 -29.84 -7.98
N ASP A 546 -13.51 -30.31 -9.03
CA ASP A 546 -13.30 -31.71 -9.33
C ASP A 546 -11.81 -32.00 -9.55
N PHE A 547 -11.33 -33.11 -9.01
CA PHE A 547 -9.97 -33.61 -9.23
C PHE A 547 -9.97 -34.60 -10.39
N VAL A 548 -9.33 -34.22 -11.50
CA VAL A 548 -9.25 -35.02 -12.72
C VAL A 548 -7.79 -35.18 -13.13
N GLY A 549 -7.34 -36.43 -13.28
CA GLY A 549 -5.95 -36.74 -13.62
C GLY A 549 -5.00 -36.32 -12.49
N THR A 550 -4.24 -35.25 -12.72
CA THR A 550 -3.23 -34.71 -11.80
C THR A 550 -3.55 -33.31 -11.27
N GLY A 551 -4.70 -32.73 -11.62
CA GLY A 551 -5.05 -31.34 -11.30
C GLY A 551 -6.48 -31.18 -10.75
N TRP A 552 -6.71 -30.06 -10.06
CA TRP A 552 -8.04 -29.63 -9.65
C TRP A 552 -8.61 -28.65 -10.67
N PHE A 553 -9.86 -28.85 -11.04
CA PHE A 553 -10.63 -27.95 -11.90
C PHE A 553 -11.76 -27.35 -11.08
N LEU A 554 -11.87 -26.04 -11.11
CA LEU A 554 -12.72 -25.23 -10.24
C LEU A 554 -13.81 -24.56 -11.07
N MET A 555 -15.04 -24.49 -10.51
CA MET A 555 -16.21 -23.85 -11.10
C MET A 555 -16.44 -24.28 -12.57
N ASP A 556 -16.88 -25.52 -12.79
CA ASP A 556 -17.11 -26.07 -14.13
C ASP A 556 -15.88 -25.97 -15.07
N SER A 557 -14.68 -26.07 -14.50
CA SER A 557 -13.38 -25.95 -15.20
C SER A 557 -13.07 -24.54 -15.75
N HIS A 558 -13.71 -23.49 -15.22
CA HIS A 558 -13.30 -22.10 -15.48
C HIS A 558 -11.91 -21.78 -14.93
N TRP A 559 -11.46 -22.55 -13.93
CA TRP A 559 -10.13 -22.42 -13.34
C TRP A 559 -9.47 -23.78 -13.21
N SER A 560 -8.16 -23.84 -13.37
CA SER A 560 -7.32 -24.99 -13.08
C SER A 560 -6.32 -24.64 -11.99
N LEU A 561 -6.29 -25.43 -10.93
CA LEU A 561 -5.33 -25.30 -9.84
C LEU A 561 -4.22 -26.34 -10.03
N HIS A 562 -3.01 -25.83 -10.32
CA HIS A 562 -1.81 -26.59 -10.58
C HIS A 562 -0.86 -26.55 -9.37
N PHE A 563 -0.29 -27.72 -9.06
CA PHE A 563 0.76 -27.88 -8.06
C PHE A 563 2.11 -27.89 -8.76
N ARG A 564 3.04 -27.02 -8.35
CA ARG A 564 4.37 -27.01 -8.94
C ARG A 564 5.23 -28.11 -8.32
N LYS A 565 5.88 -28.92 -9.18
CA LYS A 565 6.76 -30.03 -8.75
C LYS A 565 8.16 -29.59 -8.32
N ASN A 566 8.68 -28.46 -8.83
CA ASN A 566 10.04 -27.94 -8.54
C ASN A 566 10.01 -26.42 -8.22
N SER A 567 10.88 -25.98 -7.30
CA SER A 567 11.11 -24.57 -6.98
C SER A 567 11.81 -23.85 -8.15
N GLY A 568 11.05 -23.31 -9.09
CA GLY A 568 11.60 -22.35 -10.06
C GLY A 568 11.96 -21.01 -9.40
N HIS A 569 12.60 -20.12 -10.16
CA HIS A 569 13.12 -18.83 -9.71
C HIS A 569 12.11 -17.95 -8.94
N ASP A 570 10.81 -18.08 -9.23
CA ASP A 570 9.78 -17.18 -8.66
C ASP A 570 9.23 -17.59 -7.28
N GLY A 571 9.52 -18.79 -6.75
CA GLY A 571 9.16 -19.16 -5.38
C GLY A 571 7.67 -19.35 -5.02
N HIS A 572 6.73 -19.35 -5.98
CA HIS A 572 5.32 -19.72 -5.76
C HIS A 572 5.11 -21.24 -5.66
N LEU A 573 4.11 -21.68 -4.90
CA LEU A 573 3.81 -23.11 -4.66
C LEU A 573 2.64 -23.62 -5.51
N PHE A 574 1.63 -22.78 -5.71
CA PHE A 574 0.40 -23.12 -6.41
C PHE A 574 0.08 -22.05 -7.44
N GLU A 575 -0.50 -22.47 -8.56
CA GLU A 575 -0.98 -21.58 -9.59
C GLU A 575 -2.45 -21.90 -9.87
N LEU A 576 -3.29 -20.88 -9.82
CA LEU A 576 -4.68 -20.92 -10.23
C LEU A 576 -4.78 -20.18 -11.56
N SER A 577 -4.93 -20.94 -12.64
CA SER A 577 -4.93 -20.45 -14.02
C SER A 577 -6.37 -20.50 -14.56
N GLY A 578 -6.82 -19.43 -15.21
CA GLY A 578 -8.16 -19.33 -15.78
C GLY A 578 -8.24 -18.13 -16.71
N ASN A 579 -9.26 -17.29 -16.54
CA ASN A 579 -9.30 -15.95 -17.16
C ASN A 579 -8.29 -14.98 -16.51
N ARG A 580 -7.72 -15.34 -15.36
CA ARG A 580 -6.61 -14.66 -14.70
C ARG A 580 -5.56 -15.66 -14.29
N MET A 581 -4.37 -15.18 -13.96
CA MET A 581 -3.30 -16.00 -13.42
C MET A 581 -3.03 -15.57 -11.98
N VAL A 582 -3.40 -16.43 -11.02
CA VAL A 582 -3.17 -16.18 -9.60
C VAL A 582 -2.13 -17.15 -9.07
N LYS A 583 -0.98 -16.65 -8.63
CA LYS A 583 0.09 -17.44 -8.00
C LYS A 583 0.03 -17.29 -6.49
N PHE A 584 0.22 -18.40 -5.77
CA PHE A 584 0.21 -18.43 -4.30
C PHE A 584 1.64 -18.56 -3.76
N PHE A 585 2.06 -17.57 -2.97
CA PHE A 585 3.40 -17.45 -2.41
C PHE A 585 3.39 -17.70 -0.90
N PRO A 586 4.33 -18.48 -0.36
CA PRO A 586 4.44 -18.68 1.09
C PRO A 586 4.85 -17.38 1.79
N GLY A 587 4.27 -17.14 2.96
CA GLY A 587 4.45 -15.93 3.75
C GLY A 587 3.57 -14.77 3.31
N ARG A 588 3.67 -13.67 4.06
CA ARG A 588 3.05 -12.40 3.72
C ARG A 588 3.92 -11.65 2.70
N LYS A 589 3.34 -11.31 1.55
CA LYS A 589 4.02 -10.64 0.42
C LYS A 589 3.31 -9.35 0.02
N LEU A 590 4.02 -8.47 -0.69
CA LEU A 590 3.48 -7.23 -1.24
C LEU A 590 2.82 -6.37 -0.14
N GLY A 591 1.59 -5.89 -0.36
CA GLY A 591 0.85 -5.07 0.61
C GLY A 591 0.50 -5.78 1.94
N TYR A 592 0.82 -7.07 2.11
CA TYR A 592 0.68 -7.78 3.39
C TYR A 592 2.00 -7.91 4.16
N GLU A 593 3.14 -7.53 3.58
CA GLU A 593 4.44 -7.58 4.25
C GLU A 593 4.39 -6.84 5.58
N PRO A 594 4.86 -7.47 6.67
CA PRO A 594 4.77 -6.84 7.96
C PRO A 594 5.83 -5.74 8.07
N ASN A 595 5.41 -4.55 8.53
CA ASN A 595 6.35 -3.51 8.93
C ASN A 595 7.27 -4.06 10.03
N ARG A 596 8.57 -3.72 9.99
CA ARG A 596 9.74 -4.29 10.72
C ARG A 596 9.63 -4.52 12.25
N CYS A 597 8.48 -4.30 12.88
CA CYS A 597 8.34 -4.18 14.34
C CYS A 597 7.39 -5.19 15.01
N VAL A 598 7.02 -6.32 14.40
CA VAL A 598 6.11 -7.29 15.03
C VAL A 598 6.88 -8.52 15.52
N LYS A 599 6.57 -9.04 16.71
CA LYS A 599 6.94 -10.42 17.08
C LYS A 599 6.22 -11.36 16.11
N HIS A 600 6.88 -11.75 15.02
CA HIS A 600 6.21 -12.44 13.93
C HIS A 600 5.72 -13.82 14.39
N ARG A 601 4.43 -14.08 14.16
CA ARG A 601 4.00 -15.46 13.89
C ARG A 601 4.82 -15.98 12.71
N SER A 602 5.06 -17.28 12.68
CA SER A 602 5.86 -17.88 11.61
C SER A 602 5.30 -17.46 10.25
N GLU A 603 6.14 -16.90 9.36
CA GLU A 603 5.74 -16.65 7.97
C GLU A 603 5.32 -17.95 7.27
N LYS A 604 5.67 -19.10 7.85
CA LYS A 604 5.19 -20.40 7.38
C LYS A 604 3.67 -20.60 7.56
N ASP A 605 3.02 -19.79 8.40
CA ASP A 605 1.58 -19.88 8.69
C ASP A 605 0.73 -19.11 7.67
N PHE A 606 1.35 -18.34 6.77
CA PHE A 606 0.66 -17.46 5.83
C PHE A 606 0.90 -17.86 4.37
N MET A 607 -0.08 -17.54 3.52
CA MET A 607 0.06 -17.64 2.08
C MET A 607 -0.63 -16.48 1.38
N THR A 608 0.10 -15.79 0.51
CA THR A 608 -0.39 -14.63 -0.24
C THR A 608 -0.79 -15.06 -1.65
N ALA A 609 -2.01 -14.75 -2.07
CA ALA A 609 -2.48 -14.94 -3.43
C ALA A 609 -2.25 -13.65 -4.23
N VAL A 610 -1.59 -13.77 -5.37
CA VAL A 610 -1.14 -12.65 -6.19
C VAL A 610 -1.61 -12.84 -7.61
N ASP A 611 -2.39 -11.89 -8.11
CA ASP A 611 -2.88 -11.83 -9.48
C ASP A 611 -1.84 -11.16 -10.39
N PHE A 612 -1.61 -11.73 -11.57
CA PHE A 612 -0.73 -11.18 -12.59
C PHE A 612 -1.56 -10.87 -13.84
N SER A 613 -1.50 -9.61 -14.28
CA SER A 613 -2.28 -9.06 -15.38
C SER A 613 -1.44 -8.11 -16.24
N MET A 614 -2.01 -7.60 -17.34
CA MET A 614 -1.42 -6.50 -18.12
C MET A 614 -1.30 -5.21 -17.31
N GLU A 615 -2.19 -5.01 -16.36
CA GLU A 615 -2.22 -3.85 -15.48
C GLU A 615 -1.26 -4.00 -14.30
N ASP A 616 -0.93 -5.22 -13.90
CA ASP A 616 -0.11 -5.56 -12.73
C ASP A 616 0.95 -6.65 -13.04
N PRO A 617 1.93 -6.38 -13.93
CA PRO A 617 2.94 -7.37 -14.36
C PRO A 617 3.82 -7.93 -13.27
N TYR A 618 4.00 -7.16 -12.19
CA TYR A 618 4.82 -7.52 -11.04
C TYR A 618 3.99 -8.12 -9.89
N GLY A 619 2.70 -8.31 -10.12
CA GLY A 619 1.75 -8.92 -9.20
C GLY A 619 0.99 -7.91 -8.35
N LYS A 620 -0.32 -8.17 -8.19
CA LYS A 620 -1.22 -7.47 -7.28
C LYS A 620 -1.71 -8.44 -6.22
N GLU A 621 -1.56 -8.10 -4.94
CA GLU A 621 -2.08 -8.97 -3.88
C GLU A 621 -3.62 -8.93 -3.83
N VAL A 622 -4.25 -10.09 -4.02
CA VAL A 622 -5.72 -10.21 -4.07
C VAL A 622 -6.30 -10.91 -2.85
N ALA A 623 -5.51 -11.76 -2.18
CA ALA A 623 -5.94 -12.38 -0.92
C ALA A 623 -4.76 -12.81 -0.03
N LEU A 624 -5.04 -12.99 1.26
CA LEU A 624 -4.12 -13.55 2.25
C LEU A 624 -4.81 -14.63 3.07
N LEU A 625 -4.23 -15.83 3.10
CA LEU A 625 -4.69 -16.98 3.87
C LEU A 625 -3.80 -17.17 5.11
N ASP A 626 -4.39 -17.11 6.30
CA ASP A 626 -3.78 -17.59 7.55
C ASP A 626 -4.17 -19.06 7.75
N LEU A 627 -3.23 -19.95 7.43
CA LEU A 627 -3.40 -21.40 7.46
C LEU A 627 -3.63 -21.95 8.88
N LYS A 628 -3.18 -21.21 9.90
CA LYS A 628 -3.26 -21.60 11.30
C LYS A 628 -4.59 -21.22 11.93
N SER A 629 -5.09 -20.02 11.64
CA SER A 629 -6.36 -19.53 12.18
C SER A 629 -7.56 -19.75 11.26
N GLY A 630 -7.32 -20.14 10.00
CA GLY A 630 -8.36 -20.32 8.99
C GLY A 630 -8.98 -19.00 8.54
N ILE A 631 -8.27 -17.88 8.69
CA ILE A 631 -8.74 -16.56 8.25
C ILE A 631 -8.30 -16.34 6.80
N PHE A 632 -9.24 -15.93 5.95
CA PHE A 632 -9.02 -15.62 4.55
C PHE A 632 -9.42 -14.17 4.29
N ASN A 633 -8.42 -13.30 4.10
CA ASN A 633 -8.63 -11.88 3.78
C ASN A 633 -8.66 -11.72 2.26
N VAL A 634 -9.70 -11.10 1.72
CA VAL A 634 -9.93 -10.98 0.28
C VAL A 634 -10.11 -9.51 -0.09
N LYS A 635 -9.32 -9.02 -1.04
CA LYS A 635 -9.40 -7.63 -1.54
C LYS A 635 -10.31 -7.49 -2.76
N GLU A 636 -10.55 -8.58 -3.47
CA GLU A 636 -11.27 -8.59 -4.75
C GLU A 636 -12.44 -9.57 -4.69
N GLU A 637 -13.66 -9.11 -4.96
CA GLU A 637 -14.88 -9.94 -4.85
C GLU A 637 -14.83 -11.19 -5.74
N TRP A 638 -14.27 -11.08 -6.94
CA TRP A 638 -14.14 -12.23 -7.85
C TRP A 638 -13.29 -13.37 -7.29
N MET A 639 -12.38 -13.06 -6.36
CA MET A 639 -11.47 -14.03 -5.73
C MET A 639 -12.12 -14.79 -4.57
N VAL A 640 -13.32 -14.40 -4.14
CA VAL A 640 -14.00 -15.00 -2.98
C VAL A 640 -14.25 -16.49 -3.20
N VAL A 641 -15.02 -16.88 -4.22
CA VAL A 641 -15.38 -18.30 -4.43
C VAL A 641 -14.18 -19.14 -4.88
N PRO A 642 -13.36 -18.72 -5.88
CA PRO A 642 -12.16 -19.45 -6.29
C PRO A 642 -11.15 -19.58 -5.13
N GLY A 643 -10.94 -18.49 -4.38
CA GLY A 643 -10.01 -18.44 -3.27
C GLY A 643 -10.44 -19.29 -2.07
N ILE A 644 -11.71 -19.26 -1.67
CA ILE A 644 -12.25 -20.15 -0.63
C ILE A 644 -12.05 -21.62 -1.02
N THR A 645 -12.36 -21.96 -2.27
CA THR A 645 -12.28 -23.33 -2.77
C THR A 645 -10.83 -23.82 -2.83
N ALA A 646 -9.93 -22.98 -3.35
CA ALA A 646 -8.50 -23.25 -3.35
C ALA A 646 -7.97 -23.39 -1.91
N ALA A 647 -8.29 -22.47 -1.00
CA ALA A 647 -7.87 -22.53 0.40
C ALA A 647 -8.32 -23.83 1.09
N PHE A 648 -9.55 -24.29 0.81
CA PHE A 648 -10.06 -25.56 1.33
C PHE A 648 -9.28 -26.77 0.79
N ILE A 649 -9.02 -26.82 -0.52
CA ILE A 649 -8.22 -27.87 -1.16
C ILE A 649 -6.80 -27.89 -0.56
N LEU A 650 -6.17 -26.72 -0.45
CA LEU A 650 -4.84 -26.56 0.11
C LEU A 650 -4.77 -27.06 1.55
N ALA A 651 -5.75 -26.71 2.38
CA ALA A 651 -5.83 -27.18 3.76
C ALA A 651 -5.99 -28.72 3.86
N ASP A 652 -6.72 -29.37 2.94
CA ASP A 652 -6.81 -30.84 2.88
C ASP A 652 -5.48 -31.49 2.44
N VAL A 653 -4.79 -30.90 1.46
CA VAL A 653 -3.48 -31.38 0.99
C VAL A 653 -2.43 -31.29 2.08
N PHE A 654 -2.32 -30.14 2.77
CA PHE A 654 -1.37 -29.96 3.86
C PHE A 654 -1.64 -30.86 5.08
N LYS A 655 -2.91 -31.18 5.39
CA LYS A 655 -3.25 -32.13 6.46
C LYS A 655 -2.74 -33.55 6.20
N LYS A 656 -2.60 -33.95 4.93
CA LYS A 656 -2.15 -35.31 4.55
C LYS A 656 -0.62 -35.44 4.51
N GLY A 657 0.12 -34.33 4.38
CA GLY A 657 1.58 -34.31 4.29
C GLY A 657 2.35 -34.23 5.62
N GLY A 658 1.66 -34.10 6.76
CA GLY A 658 2.30 -33.79 8.04
C GLY A 658 2.62 -32.29 8.16
N TYR A 659 2.37 -31.70 9.33
CA TYR A 659 2.61 -30.28 9.58
C TYR A 659 4.09 -30.02 9.91
N ASP A 660 4.98 -30.33 8.97
CA ASP A 660 6.37 -29.84 8.97
C ASP A 660 6.48 -28.78 7.87
N GLY A 661 6.64 -27.52 8.28
CA GLY A 661 6.46 -26.36 7.42
C GLY A 661 7.16 -26.47 6.06
N PHE A 662 6.38 -26.29 4.99
CA PHE A 662 6.76 -26.12 3.57
C PHE A 662 7.83 -27.04 2.95
N ALA A 663 8.25 -28.12 3.62
CA ALA A 663 9.00 -29.19 2.98
C ALA A 663 8.01 -30.15 2.28
N VAL A 664 7.45 -29.71 1.15
CA VAL A 664 6.72 -30.64 0.28
C VAL A 664 7.74 -31.61 -0.30
N ASN A 665 7.81 -32.80 0.28
CA ASN A 665 8.50 -33.92 -0.32
C ASN A 665 7.63 -34.39 -1.50
N CYS A 666 7.77 -33.73 -2.66
CA CYS A 666 7.06 -34.04 -3.92
C CYS A 666 7.27 -35.49 -4.41
N LYS A 667 8.06 -36.30 -3.69
CA LYS A 667 8.29 -37.72 -3.99
C LYS A 667 7.19 -38.65 -3.47
N ASN A 668 6.36 -38.25 -2.49
CA ASN A 668 5.41 -39.18 -1.84
C ASN A 668 4.00 -39.21 -2.46
N MET A 669 3.82 -38.70 -3.69
CA MET A 669 2.57 -38.84 -4.46
C MET A 669 2.64 -39.98 -5.48
N GLU A 670 3.37 -41.05 -5.18
CA GLU A 670 3.28 -42.33 -5.88
C GLU A 670 2.63 -43.36 -4.96
N MET A 671 1.49 -43.90 -5.42
CA MET A 671 0.82 -45.03 -4.81
C MET A 671 1.64 -46.28 -5.18
N GLU A 672 2.05 -47.04 -4.15
CA GLU A 672 2.90 -48.24 -4.22
C GLU A 672 2.70 -49.09 -5.49
N SER A 673 3.70 -49.07 -6.38
CA SER A 673 3.92 -50.11 -7.37
C SER A 673 5.19 -50.87 -6.98
N LEU A 674 5.01 -52.14 -6.63
CA LEU A 674 6.08 -53.09 -6.34
C LEU A 674 7.02 -53.21 -7.55
N ALA A 675 8.30 -52.90 -7.35
CA ALA A 675 9.39 -53.38 -8.18
C ALA A 675 10.63 -53.55 -7.30
N GLU A 676 11.03 -54.81 -7.13
CA GLU A 676 12.35 -55.21 -6.65
C GLU A 676 13.41 -54.66 -7.60
N GLU A 677 14.49 -54.05 -7.08
CA GLU A 677 15.87 -54.52 -7.33
C GLU A 677 16.95 -53.65 -6.67
N ALA A 678 17.93 -54.37 -6.11
CA ALA A 678 19.35 -54.07 -5.94
C ALA A 678 19.81 -52.91 -5.04
N ASN A 679 20.12 -53.26 -3.79
CA ASN A 679 21.12 -52.57 -2.97
C ASN A 679 22.52 -52.64 -3.62
N VAL A 680 23.18 -51.49 -3.74
CA VAL A 680 24.65 -51.40 -3.74
C VAL A 680 25.05 -50.32 -2.74
N ASP A 681 25.59 -50.77 -1.62
CA ASP A 681 26.32 -49.96 -0.64
C ASP A 681 27.64 -49.47 -1.24
N ILE A 682 27.92 -48.17 -1.14
CA ILE A 682 29.29 -47.65 -1.07
C ILE A 682 29.37 -46.65 0.08
N ASN A 683 30.12 -47.05 1.11
CA ASN A 683 30.56 -46.23 2.24
C ASN A 683 31.60 -45.18 1.81
N ALA A 684 31.48 -43.95 2.35
CA ALA A 684 32.57 -43.07 2.80
C ALA A 684 31.93 -41.80 3.43
N ALA A 685 31.81 -41.65 4.75
CA ALA A 685 32.83 -41.32 5.76
C ALA A 685 33.30 -39.84 5.76
N ILE A 686 33.27 -39.26 6.98
CA ILE A 686 34.01 -38.09 7.52
C ILE A 686 33.30 -36.72 7.33
N SER A 687 32.59 -36.21 8.35
CA SER A 687 33.00 -35.40 9.53
C SER A 687 33.07 -33.90 9.25
N GLU A 688 32.22 -33.11 9.93
CA GLU A 688 32.49 -31.70 10.22
C GLU A 688 32.27 -31.42 11.71
N ASN A 689 33.34 -30.90 12.32
CA ASN A 689 33.44 -30.38 13.66
C ASN A 689 33.72 -28.87 13.52
N GLY A 690 33.16 -28.04 14.41
CA GLY A 690 33.83 -26.79 14.82
C GLY A 690 33.10 -25.46 14.65
N ASN A 691 32.21 -25.14 15.59
CA ASN A 691 32.26 -23.96 16.47
C ASN A 691 33.24 -22.80 16.16
N LEU A 692 32.77 -21.52 16.19
CA LEU A 692 33.07 -20.51 17.25
C LEU A 692 32.66 -19.05 16.95
N SER A 693 32.10 -18.41 18.00
CA SER A 693 32.18 -16.99 18.44
C SER A 693 31.67 -15.86 17.51
N GLY A 694 30.92 -14.85 17.95
CA GLY A 694 30.71 -14.30 19.29
C GLY A 694 31.52 -13.01 19.49
N GLY A 695 30.91 -11.84 19.29
CA GLY A 695 31.55 -10.54 19.54
C GLY A 695 30.54 -9.41 19.69
N GLY A 696 30.44 -8.84 20.89
CA GLY A 696 29.68 -7.63 21.18
C GLY A 696 30.57 -6.39 21.29
N CYS A 697 29.97 -5.22 21.12
CA CYS A 697 30.54 -3.95 21.56
C CYS A 697 29.44 -2.97 21.96
N GLY A 698 29.57 -2.39 23.15
CA GLY A 698 28.75 -1.30 23.65
C GLY A 698 29.44 0.05 23.51
N GLY A 699 28.66 1.12 23.53
CA GLY A 699 29.13 2.50 23.59
C GLY A 699 28.05 3.42 24.15
N LYS A 700 28.35 4.10 25.26
CA LYS A 700 27.57 5.17 25.89
C LYS A 700 28.11 6.54 25.44
N CYS A 701 27.21 7.53 25.30
CA CYS A 701 27.22 8.87 25.96
C CYS A 701 26.68 10.00 25.06
N GLY A 702 25.93 10.92 25.67
CA GLY A 702 25.86 12.34 25.24
C GLY A 702 24.47 12.96 25.11
N SER A 703 23.90 13.42 26.22
CA SER A 703 22.67 14.22 26.29
C SER A 703 22.90 15.69 25.91
N SER A 704 22.08 16.23 25.01
CA SER A 704 21.79 17.67 24.92
C SER A 704 20.32 17.86 24.54
N CYS A 705 19.53 18.37 25.48
CA CYS A 705 18.09 18.56 25.37
C CYS A 705 17.77 19.94 24.77
N GLY A 706 17.30 19.96 23.53
CA GLY A 706 16.39 21.00 23.03
C GLY A 706 14.99 20.40 22.93
N ASN A 707 13.99 21.04 23.55
CA ASN A 707 12.59 20.61 23.49
C ASN A 707 12.03 20.76 22.07
N ALA A 708 12.27 19.75 21.23
CA ALA A 708 11.58 19.55 19.96
C ALA A 708 10.23 18.85 20.22
N LEU A 709 9.14 19.44 19.74
CA LEU A 709 7.81 18.80 19.70
C LEU A 709 7.88 17.63 18.70
N LYS A 710 7.94 16.39 19.19
CA LYS A 710 8.02 15.17 18.36
C LYS A 710 6.62 14.64 18.02
N LEU A 711 6.36 14.33 16.74
CA LEU A 711 5.14 13.64 16.29
C LEU A 711 5.31 12.12 16.46
N ARG A 712 4.50 11.50 17.34
CA ARG A 712 4.43 10.05 17.49
C ARG A 712 3.13 9.51 16.88
N LEU A 713 3.20 8.73 15.81
CA LEU A 713 2.04 8.01 15.28
C LEU A 713 1.91 6.64 15.95
N MET A 714 0.78 6.38 16.59
CA MET A 714 0.44 5.07 17.16
C MET A 714 -0.38 4.29 16.14
N ASN A 715 0.24 3.31 15.48
CA ASN A 715 -0.45 2.35 14.60
C ASN A 715 -1.15 1.26 15.42
N GLU A 716 -2.04 0.50 14.78
CA GLU A 716 -2.83 -0.59 15.37
C GLU A 716 -2.03 -1.67 16.13
N CYS A 717 -0.70 -1.72 15.97
CA CYS A 717 0.17 -2.65 16.69
C CYS A 717 1.54 -2.09 17.17
N SER A 718 1.89 -0.82 16.96
CA SER A 718 3.08 -0.20 17.56
C SER A 718 3.22 1.30 17.26
N GLU A 719 4.05 1.94 18.08
CA GLU A 719 4.51 3.31 17.98
C GLU A 719 5.49 3.45 16.80
N ALA A 720 5.14 4.26 15.81
CA ALA A 720 6.06 4.72 14.77
C ALA A 720 6.27 6.22 14.99
N TYR A 721 7.51 6.61 15.27
CA TYR A 721 7.90 8.01 15.12
C TYR A 721 8.06 8.24 13.62
N TRP A 722 7.30 9.18 13.08
CA TRP A 722 7.61 9.75 11.77
C TRP A 722 8.67 10.78 11.99
N GLY A 723 9.89 10.27 12.13
CA GLY A 723 11.07 11.09 12.05
C GLY A 723 11.72 10.90 10.71
#